data_AF-A0A952IQK5-F1
#
_entry.id   AF-A0A952IQK5-F1
#
_cell.length_a   1.000
_cell.length_b   1.000
_cell.length_c   1.000
_cell.angle_alpha   90.00
_cell.angle_beta   90.00
_cell.angle_gamma   90.00
#
_symmetry.space_group_name_H-M   'P 1'
#
loop_
_entity.id
_entity.type
_entity.pdbx_description
1 polymer ?
#
loop_
_entity_poly.entity_id
_entity_poly.type
_entity_poly.pdbx_seq_one_letter_code
_entity_poly.pdbx_strand_id
1 'polypeptide(L)'
;MRPLRLGVAQLGPIPKDHDRQSVVQRQIHLLHQASDLGAQFVVFPELAFTTFFPRFQIADDALDPWFEDEMPGAVTSELFECAVSLGLGFSIGYAERVETADQIHRYNTSILVNPQGEIVGKYRKIHLPGHDEFEPWRAFQHLEKRYFEPGDLGFDVWPVMGARVGMCICNDRRWPETWRVLGLAGAELVTLGYNTPVHYPPVPQHDHLQSFHHLLPMQAGAYQNGTYVAAAAKAGLEEGSVLLGHSCIIAPTGEVIAMSHTQGDELIVADCDFDKCEEIKQHIFNFEMHRQPQHYRLIAESPTPKRPLPPLLNTDVHCRHVVNKFRQQIAISDDSPFASVLCQQANETIQSWPGYEFSPIHSLSGLAERSGIASIWYKDEAGRFGIGSFKSLGGAYAVSELLKQHVHSQTGQLVGAEQLTDGSLENLTRSITVTCATDGNHGRSVAWGAKQFGCNCIIYIHKDVSRGREEAIHRFGADVLRVDGNYDDSVRQAAADAEQHGRIVVSDTSYPGYVDIPADVMRGYTVLADEALDQLGEQVPTHVFLQGGVGGFAAAIAARIRDRLSDHVVRIVVVEPENAACIFESIEIGKPVAVTGDLETVMAGLSCGEVSILAFELLKDQVDDVMTVPDSLSVACMRLLAKGVQGDRPLVAGESAVGGLAGLLFARQNRELAVAMDLSESSRVLLIGTEGATDPAIYTQIVGSTPEHINQQCPDS
;
A
#
# COMPACT_ATOMS: atom_id res chain seq x y z
N MET A 1 12.89 -37.22 -41.91
CA MET A 1 12.33 -37.86 -40.71
C MET A 1 13.34 -37.67 -39.60
N ARG A 2 12.94 -37.05 -38.50
CA ARG A 2 13.76 -36.89 -37.28
C ARG A 2 13.15 -37.75 -36.18
N PRO A 3 13.36 -39.09 -36.22
CA PRO A 3 12.74 -40.00 -35.27
C PRO A 3 13.47 -39.98 -33.92
N LEU A 4 12.70 -40.10 -32.84
CA LEU A 4 13.20 -40.36 -31.50
C LEU A 4 12.21 -41.25 -30.75
N ARG A 5 12.71 -42.32 -30.14
CA ARG A 5 11.88 -43.16 -29.27
C ARG A 5 11.88 -42.57 -27.85
N LEU A 6 10.74 -42.05 -27.43
CA LEU A 6 10.57 -41.29 -26.20
C LEU A 6 9.98 -42.17 -25.10
N GLY A 7 10.57 -42.12 -23.91
CA GLY A 7 10.05 -42.75 -22.70
C GLY A 7 9.46 -41.74 -21.73
N VAL A 8 8.38 -42.11 -21.04
CA VAL A 8 7.81 -41.36 -19.92
C VAL A 8 7.70 -42.30 -18.73
N ALA A 9 8.43 -41.97 -17.67
CA ALA A 9 8.57 -42.77 -16.47
C ALA A 9 7.64 -42.24 -15.38
N GLN A 10 6.49 -42.89 -15.22
CA GLN A 10 5.62 -42.66 -14.07
C GLN A 10 6.28 -43.20 -12.81
N LEU A 11 6.20 -42.45 -11.71
CA LEU A 11 6.54 -42.97 -10.39
C LEU A 11 5.26 -43.28 -9.61
N GLY A 12 5.21 -44.45 -8.99
CA GLY A 12 4.23 -44.77 -7.96
C GLY A 12 4.48 -43.99 -6.67
N PRO A 13 3.69 -44.23 -5.61
CA PRO A 13 3.74 -43.41 -4.40
C PRO A 13 5.13 -43.50 -3.74
N ILE A 14 5.58 -42.36 -3.22
CA ILE A 14 6.78 -42.21 -2.40
C ILE A 14 6.32 -41.85 -0.99
N PRO A 15 6.35 -42.80 -0.04
CA PRO A 15 6.06 -42.52 1.36
C PRO A 15 7.03 -41.49 1.96
N LYS A 16 6.56 -40.74 2.96
CA LYS A 16 7.32 -39.67 3.62
C LYS A 16 8.64 -40.14 4.25
N ASP A 17 8.71 -41.38 4.71
CA ASP A 17 9.87 -41.97 5.38
C ASP A 17 10.87 -42.63 4.40
N HIS A 18 10.59 -42.65 3.10
CA HIS A 18 11.53 -43.14 2.10
C HIS A 18 12.65 -42.12 1.86
N ASP A 19 13.88 -42.60 1.88
CA ASP A 19 15.04 -41.78 1.53
C ASP A 19 15.18 -41.58 0.02
N ARG A 20 15.96 -40.56 -0.36
CA ARG A 20 16.23 -40.24 -1.77
C ARG A 20 16.90 -41.37 -2.52
N GLN A 21 17.78 -42.13 -1.85
CA GLN A 21 18.53 -43.22 -2.46
C GLN A 21 17.57 -44.29 -3.00
N SER A 22 16.58 -44.71 -2.20
CA SER A 22 15.57 -45.69 -2.59
C SER A 22 14.76 -45.24 -3.81
N VAL A 23 14.47 -43.93 -3.90
CA VAL A 23 13.73 -43.33 -5.01
C VAL A 23 14.59 -43.24 -6.27
N VAL A 24 15.88 -42.94 -6.15
CA VAL A 24 16.83 -42.95 -7.28
C VAL A 24 17.00 -44.35 -7.86
N GLN A 25 17.05 -45.40 -7.02
CA GLN A 25 17.13 -46.78 -7.53
C GLN A 25 15.90 -47.19 -8.35
N ARG A 26 14.70 -46.72 -7.99
CA ARG A 26 13.48 -46.92 -8.79
C ARG A 26 13.58 -46.24 -10.16
N GLN A 27 14.13 -45.03 -10.21
CA GLN A 27 14.36 -44.31 -11.47
C GLN A 27 15.42 -44.99 -12.34
N ILE A 28 16.51 -45.48 -11.75
CA ILE A 28 17.53 -46.29 -12.43
C ILE A 28 16.90 -47.54 -13.04
N HIS A 29 16.01 -48.23 -12.33
CA HIS A 29 15.27 -49.37 -12.87
C HIS A 29 14.45 -48.99 -14.11
N LEU A 30 13.76 -47.84 -14.08
CA LEU A 30 13.00 -47.32 -15.22
C LEU A 30 13.91 -46.90 -16.39
N LEU A 31 15.13 -46.40 -16.13
CA LEU A 31 16.13 -46.16 -17.19
C LEU A 31 16.57 -47.45 -17.87
N HIS A 32 16.81 -48.52 -17.12
CA HIS A 32 17.12 -49.83 -17.71
C HIS A 32 15.98 -50.35 -18.59
N GLN A 33 14.74 -50.27 -18.10
CA GLN A 33 13.56 -50.63 -18.91
C GLN A 33 13.46 -49.78 -20.18
N ALA A 34 13.78 -48.48 -20.08
CA ALA A 34 13.77 -47.57 -21.23
C ALA A 34 14.83 -47.95 -22.26
N SER A 35 16.04 -48.28 -21.81
CA SER A 35 17.11 -48.77 -22.67
C SER A 35 16.73 -50.09 -23.35
N ASP A 36 16.16 -51.05 -22.61
CA ASP A 36 15.69 -52.34 -23.14
C ASP A 36 14.60 -52.18 -24.21
N LEU A 37 13.76 -51.15 -24.07
CA LEU A 37 12.73 -50.78 -25.05
C LEU A 37 13.24 -49.85 -26.15
N GLY A 38 14.54 -49.55 -26.19
CA GLY A 38 15.18 -48.72 -27.20
C GLY A 38 14.83 -47.24 -27.13
N ALA A 39 14.30 -46.76 -26.00
CA ALA A 39 14.11 -45.33 -25.79
C ALA A 39 15.47 -44.62 -25.80
N GLN A 40 15.45 -43.34 -26.15
CA GLN A 40 16.65 -42.50 -26.24
C GLN A 40 16.59 -41.33 -25.25
N PHE A 41 15.38 -40.91 -24.88
CA PHE A 41 15.13 -39.84 -23.93
C PHE A 41 14.01 -40.23 -22.96
N VAL A 42 14.16 -39.94 -21.67
CA VAL A 42 13.18 -40.32 -20.63
C VAL A 42 12.71 -39.09 -19.84
N VAL A 43 11.40 -38.94 -19.63
CA VAL A 43 10.83 -37.87 -18.78
C VAL A 43 10.40 -38.44 -17.43
N PHE A 44 10.88 -37.82 -16.36
CA PHE A 44 10.51 -38.11 -14.96
C PHE A 44 9.60 -37.01 -14.36
N PRO A 45 8.92 -37.29 -13.24
CA PRO A 45 7.98 -36.35 -12.61
C PRO A 45 8.64 -35.10 -11.98
N GLU A 46 7.81 -34.17 -11.46
CA GLU A 46 8.29 -33.06 -10.63
C GLU A 46 8.52 -33.51 -9.18
N LEU A 47 9.43 -32.84 -8.46
CA LEU A 47 9.83 -33.20 -7.09
C LEU A 47 10.11 -34.71 -6.96
N ALA A 48 10.88 -35.26 -7.90
CA ALA A 48 10.96 -36.69 -8.16
C ALA A 48 11.67 -37.49 -7.06
N PHE A 49 12.50 -36.85 -6.23
CA PHE A 49 13.35 -37.53 -5.25
C PHE A 49 12.69 -37.73 -3.87
N THR A 50 11.54 -37.12 -3.63
CA THR A 50 10.84 -37.15 -2.33
C THR A 50 9.35 -37.39 -2.52
N THR A 51 8.63 -37.63 -1.42
CA THR A 51 7.17 -37.37 -1.39
C THR A 51 6.87 -35.92 -1.82
N PHE A 52 5.67 -35.65 -2.31
CA PHE A 52 5.24 -34.26 -2.57
C PHE A 52 4.99 -33.52 -1.23
N PHE A 53 6.08 -33.05 -0.63
CA PHE A 53 6.11 -32.41 0.68
C PHE A 53 5.32 -31.10 0.83
N PRO A 54 4.99 -30.31 -0.22
CA PRO A 54 4.14 -29.13 -0.08
C PRO A 54 2.72 -29.43 0.43
N ARG A 55 2.37 -30.69 0.67
CA ARG A 55 1.14 -31.09 1.35
C ARG A 55 1.21 -31.01 2.89
N PHE A 56 2.40 -30.86 3.46
CA PHE A 56 2.64 -30.84 4.90
C PHE A 56 2.91 -29.42 5.39
N GLN A 57 2.51 -29.14 6.62
CA GLN A 57 3.02 -27.97 7.34
C GLN A 57 4.39 -28.34 7.92
N ILE A 58 5.43 -27.72 7.37
CA ILE A 58 6.82 -27.87 7.75
C ILE A 58 7.29 -26.57 8.40
N ALA A 59 7.94 -26.68 9.56
CA ALA A 59 8.56 -25.55 10.24
C ALA A 59 9.82 -25.09 9.48
N ASP A 60 10.15 -23.80 9.57
CA ASP A 60 11.21 -23.20 8.75
C ASP A 60 12.60 -23.85 9.00
N ASP A 61 12.87 -24.28 10.23
CA ASP A 61 14.10 -24.99 10.63
C ASP A 61 14.18 -26.45 10.14
N ALA A 62 13.06 -27.00 9.64
CA ALA A 62 12.94 -28.36 9.12
C ALA A 62 12.71 -28.42 7.61
N LEU A 63 12.78 -27.27 6.92
CA LEU A 63 12.46 -27.15 5.49
C LEU A 63 13.62 -27.54 4.58
N ASP A 64 14.85 -27.14 4.92
CA ASP A 64 16.03 -27.33 4.06
C ASP A 64 16.30 -28.78 3.63
N PRO A 65 16.10 -29.83 4.47
CA PRO A 65 16.30 -31.22 4.06
C PRO A 65 15.42 -31.70 2.90
N TRP A 66 14.40 -30.93 2.50
CA TRP A 66 13.52 -31.24 1.36
C TRP A 66 14.04 -30.73 0.02
N PHE A 67 15.12 -29.95 0.02
CA PHE A 67 15.69 -29.30 -1.16
C PHE A 67 17.07 -29.88 -1.51
N GLU A 68 17.46 -29.73 -2.78
CA GLU A 68 18.80 -30.02 -3.28
C GLU A 68 19.58 -28.71 -3.42
N ASP A 69 20.78 -28.67 -2.83
CA ASP A 69 21.71 -27.53 -2.93
C ASP A 69 22.54 -27.55 -4.23
N GLU A 70 22.68 -28.74 -4.83
CA GLU A 70 23.44 -28.95 -6.06
C GLU A 70 22.79 -30.05 -6.92
N MET A 71 23.09 -30.02 -8.23
CA MET A 71 22.60 -31.02 -9.18
C MET A 71 23.64 -31.25 -10.29
N PRO A 72 24.12 -32.49 -10.51
CA PRO A 72 23.90 -33.67 -9.67
C PRO A 72 24.52 -33.48 -8.28
N GLY A 73 23.85 -34.01 -7.25
CA GLY A 73 24.37 -34.11 -5.89
C GLY A 73 24.76 -35.55 -5.55
N ALA A 74 25.20 -35.78 -4.31
CA ALA A 74 25.77 -37.06 -3.88
C ALA A 74 24.89 -38.30 -4.13
N VAL A 75 23.56 -38.17 -4.03
CA VAL A 75 22.61 -39.26 -4.27
C VAL A 75 22.17 -39.32 -5.74
N THR A 76 22.03 -38.17 -6.39
CA THR A 76 21.49 -38.11 -7.75
C THR A 76 22.56 -38.40 -8.81
N SER A 77 23.86 -38.37 -8.48
CA SER A 77 24.94 -38.71 -9.40
C SER A 77 24.82 -40.13 -9.98
N GLU A 78 24.34 -41.11 -9.21
CA GLU A 78 24.12 -42.48 -9.69
C GLU A 78 23.12 -42.55 -10.85
N LEU A 79 22.08 -41.70 -10.82
CA LEU A 79 21.10 -41.60 -11.90
C LEU A 79 21.75 -41.07 -13.18
N PHE A 80 22.59 -40.04 -13.07
CA PHE A 80 23.32 -39.45 -14.19
C PHE A 80 24.32 -40.46 -14.78
N GLU A 81 25.10 -41.14 -13.95
CA GLU A 81 26.04 -42.17 -14.37
C GLU A 81 25.34 -43.33 -15.08
N CYS A 82 24.21 -43.79 -14.55
CA CYS A 82 23.38 -44.80 -15.20
C CYS A 82 22.90 -44.33 -16.59
N ALA A 83 22.34 -43.12 -16.68
CA ALA A 83 21.87 -42.55 -17.94
C ALA A 83 23.00 -42.47 -18.99
N VAL A 84 24.20 -42.02 -18.59
CA VAL A 84 25.40 -42.01 -19.45
C VAL A 84 25.78 -43.42 -19.89
N SER A 85 25.78 -44.40 -18.98
CA SER A 85 26.12 -45.79 -19.31
C SER A 85 25.17 -46.42 -20.34
N LEU A 86 23.90 -45.99 -20.33
CA LEU A 86 22.85 -46.44 -21.23
C LEU A 86 22.73 -45.58 -22.50
N GLY A 87 23.45 -44.47 -22.58
CA GLY A 87 23.35 -43.50 -23.69
C GLY A 87 22.00 -42.78 -23.76
N LEU A 88 21.35 -42.57 -22.61
CA LEU A 88 20.03 -41.94 -22.49
C LEU A 88 20.14 -40.47 -22.08
N GLY A 89 19.38 -39.60 -22.73
CA GLY A 89 19.04 -38.29 -22.17
C GLY A 89 17.82 -38.38 -21.24
N PHE A 90 17.63 -37.40 -20.36
CA PHE A 90 16.42 -37.35 -19.55
C PHE A 90 16.02 -35.96 -19.10
N SER A 91 14.77 -35.83 -18.64
CA SER A 91 14.25 -34.65 -17.95
C SER A 91 13.74 -35.05 -16.57
N ILE A 92 14.03 -34.25 -15.55
CA ILE A 92 13.60 -34.54 -14.17
C ILE A 92 13.37 -33.26 -13.37
N GLY A 93 12.37 -33.27 -12.49
CA GLY A 93 12.10 -32.16 -11.57
C GLY A 93 12.49 -32.43 -10.12
N TYR A 94 12.91 -31.39 -9.39
CA TYR A 94 13.37 -31.42 -8.01
C TYR A 94 13.13 -30.08 -7.30
N ALA A 95 13.21 -30.08 -5.97
CA ALA A 95 13.17 -28.85 -5.18
C ALA A 95 14.59 -28.27 -5.09
N GLU A 96 14.82 -27.09 -5.66
CA GLU A 96 16.13 -26.42 -5.73
C GLU A 96 16.25 -25.39 -4.62
N ARG A 97 17.36 -25.44 -3.86
CA ARG A 97 17.77 -24.38 -2.93
C ARG A 97 18.95 -23.63 -3.55
N VAL A 98 18.87 -22.30 -3.57
CA VAL A 98 19.94 -21.43 -4.06
C VAL A 98 20.31 -20.43 -3.00
N GLU A 99 21.57 -20.41 -2.61
CA GLU A 99 22.09 -19.45 -1.65
C GLU A 99 22.81 -18.31 -2.39
N THR A 100 22.32 -17.08 -2.19
CA THR A 100 22.98 -15.85 -2.65
C THR A 100 23.62 -15.14 -1.45
N ALA A 101 24.41 -14.09 -1.69
CA ALA A 101 25.11 -13.37 -0.61
C ALA A 101 24.17 -12.82 0.49
N ASP A 102 22.91 -12.52 0.14
CA ASP A 102 21.97 -11.82 1.01
C ASP A 102 20.71 -12.65 1.35
N GLN A 103 20.41 -13.75 0.62
CA GLN A 103 19.17 -14.52 0.80
C GLN A 103 19.25 -15.97 0.27
N ILE A 104 18.46 -16.86 0.89
CA ILE A 104 18.18 -18.22 0.41
C ILE A 104 16.90 -18.20 -0.45
N HIS A 105 17.00 -18.69 -1.68
CA HIS A 105 15.89 -18.86 -2.61
C HIS A 105 15.53 -20.32 -2.80
N ARG A 106 14.24 -20.58 -3.06
CA ARG A 106 13.70 -21.93 -3.19
C ARG A 106 12.79 -22.05 -4.41
N TYR A 107 13.06 -23.02 -5.29
CA TYR A 107 12.32 -23.19 -6.53
C TYR A 107 11.89 -24.64 -6.75
N ASN A 108 10.78 -24.84 -7.47
CA ASN A 108 10.44 -26.12 -8.06
C ASN A 108 11.01 -26.13 -9.48
N THR A 109 12.05 -26.94 -9.70
CA THR A 109 12.95 -26.85 -10.85
C THR A 109 12.88 -28.12 -11.67
N SER A 110 13.00 -28.00 -12.99
CA SER A 110 13.19 -29.11 -13.92
C SER A 110 14.45 -28.88 -14.75
N ILE A 111 15.19 -29.95 -15.02
CA ILE A 111 16.39 -29.94 -15.86
C ILE A 111 16.25 -30.84 -17.08
N LEU A 112 17.04 -30.54 -18.12
CA LEU A 112 17.28 -31.40 -19.27
C LEU A 112 18.73 -31.88 -19.24
N VAL A 113 18.93 -33.18 -19.37
CA VAL A 113 20.23 -33.83 -19.35
C VAL A 113 20.44 -34.56 -20.67
N ASN A 114 21.59 -34.32 -21.31
CA ASN A 114 21.95 -35.00 -22.55
C ASN A 114 22.54 -36.40 -22.29
N PRO A 115 22.73 -37.25 -23.31
CA PRO A 115 23.35 -38.58 -23.14
C PRO A 115 24.77 -38.60 -22.60
N GLN A 116 25.45 -37.44 -22.53
CA GLN A 116 26.77 -37.27 -21.94
C GLN A 116 26.70 -36.93 -20.43
N GLY A 117 25.50 -36.78 -19.88
CA GLY A 117 25.28 -36.43 -18.47
C GLY A 117 25.35 -34.94 -18.18
N GLU A 118 25.40 -34.09 -19.21
CA GLU A 118 25.49 -32.63 -19.06
C GLU A 118 24.09 -32.03 -18.91
N ILE A 119 23.92 -31.12 -17.95
CA ILE A 119 22.69 -30.32 -17.81
C ILE A 119 22.70 -29.24 -18.90
N VAL A 120 21.85 -29.42 -19.91
CA VAL A 120 21.77 -28.55 -21.09
C VAL A 120 20.62 -27.54 -21.03
N GLY A 121 19.70 -27.72 -20.08
CA GLY A 121 18.60 -26.79 -19.84
C GLY A 121 18.11 -26.85 -18.40
N LYS A 122 17.60 -25.72 -17.91
CA LYS A 122 17.01 -25.57 -16.57
C LYS A 122 15.77 -24.67 -16.66
N TYR A 123 14.69 -25.07 -16.01
CA TYR A 123 13.44 -24.34 -15.92
C TYR A 123 12.96 -24.31 -14.47
N ARG A 124 12.38 -23.19 -14.03
CA ARG A 124 11.76 -23.03 -12.71
C ARG A 124 10.28 -22.73 -12.87
N LYS A 125 9.44 -23.44 -12.11
CA LYS A 125 7.98 -23.37 -12.22
C LYS A 125 7.46 -21.94 -12.04
N ILE A 126 6.74 -21.43 -13.04
CA ILE A 126 6.21 -20.07 -13.02
C ILE A 126 4.85 -20.02 -12.31
N HIS A 127 3.93 -20.93 -12.64
CA HIS A 127 2.57 -20.88 -12.11
C HIS A 127 2.42 -21.75 -10.85
N LEU A 128 2.78 -21.23 -9.68
CA LEU A 128 2.62 -21.94 -8.41
C LEU A 128 1.13 -22.14 -8.04
N PRO A 129 0.65 -23.39 -7.89
CA PRO A 129 -0.72 -23.67 -7.46
C PRO A 129 -0.87 -23.57 -5.92
N GLY A 130 -2.10 -23.66 -5.43
CA GLY A 130 -2.37 -23.76 -4.00
C GLY A 130 -2.40 -22.41 -3.26
N HIS A 131 -2.03 -22.44 -1.98
CA HIS A 131 -2.17 -21.35 -1.00
C HIS A 131 -0.93 -21.19 -0.12
N ASP A 132 -0.77 -20.04 0.54
CA ASP A 132 0.45 -19.69 1.31
C ASP A 132 0.33 -20.04 2.80
N GLU A 133 -0.91 -19.95 3.31
CA GLU A 133 -1.23 -20.14 4.72
C GLU A 133 -1.80 -21.52 5.00
N PHE A 134 -1.65 -21.99 6.22
CA PHE A 134 -2.27 -23.23 6.65
C PHE A 134 -3.80 -23.08 6.73
N GLU A 135 -4.53 -24.00 6.10
CA GLU A 135 -5.99 -24.01 6.06
C GLU A 135 -6.53 -25.26 6.78
N PRO A 136 -6.92 -25.17 8.07
CA PRO A 136 -7.26 -26.34 8.91
C PRO A 136 -8.45 -27.16 8.42
N TRP A 137 -9.31 -26.57 7.59
CA TRP A 137 -10.50 -27.23 7.04
C TRP A 137 -10.19 -28.15 5.85
N ARG A 138 -8.96 -28.11 5.30
CA ARG A 138 -8.55 -29.01 4.21
C ARG A 138 -8.03 -30.31 4.77
N ALA A 139 -8.46 -31.43 4.16
CA ALA A 139 -7.94 -32.76 4.47
C ALA A 139 -6.43 -32.87 4.21
N PHE A 140 -5.92 -32.16 3.20
CA PHE A 140 -4.50 -32.07 2.85
C PHE A 140 -4.19 -30.66 2.37
N GLN A 141 -3.00 -30.17 2.66
CA GLN A 141 -2.60 -28.82 2.26
C GLN A 141 -2.08 -28.81 0.81
N HIS A 142 -2.02 -27.63 0.20
CA HIS A 142 -1.32 -27.40 -1.07
C HIS A 142 -0.49 -26.11 -0.96
N LEU A 143 0.65 -26.21 -0.29
CA LEU A 143 1.48 -25.09 0.17
C LEU A 143 2.65 -24.76 -0.78
N GLU A 144 2.51 -24.99 -2.08
CA GLU A 144 3.60 -24.70 -3.02
C GLU A 144 4.00 -23.21 -2.98
N LYS A 145 3.03 -22.30 -2.86
CA LYS A 145 3.29 -20.86 -2.72
C LYS A 145 3.95 -20.46 -1.39
N ARG A 146 3.90 -21.34 -0.38
CA ARG A 146 4.61 -21.14 0.89
C ARG A 146 6.09 -21.49 0.76
N TYR A 147 6.40 -22.55 0.01
CA TYR A 147 7.73 -23.17 -0.01
C TYR A 147 8.57 -22.82 -1.23
N PHE A 148 7.96 -22.33 -2.30
CA PHE A 148 8.65 -21.98 -3.53
C PHE A 148 8.37 -20.53 -3.95
N GLU A 149 9.37 -19.92 -4.57
CA GLU A 149 9.24 -18.68 -5.32
C GLU A 149 8.81 -18.96 -6.77
N PRO A 150 8.07 -18.04 -7.42
CA PRO A 150 7.83 -18.11 -8.85
C PRO A 150 9.15 -18.13 -9.63
N GLY A 151 9.21 -18.96 -10.67
CA GLY A 151 10.40 -19.10 -11.50
C GLY A 151 10.82 -17.81 -12.20
N ASP A 152 12.13 -17.61 -12.30
CA ASP A 152 12.81 -16.41 -12.79
C ASP A 152 13.57 -16.61 -14.11
N LEU A 153 13.58 -17.84 -14.65
CA LEU A 153 14.30 -18.20 -15.88
C LEU A 153 13.46 -18.07 -17.16
N GLY A 154 12.15 -17.87 -17.05
CA GLY A 154 11.25 -17.83 -18.22
C GLY A 154 10.99 -19.20 -18.86
N PHE A 155 10.29 -19.19 -20.00
CA PHE A 155 9.98 -20.38 -20.80
C PHE A 155 10.90 -20.47 -22.02
N ASP A 156 12.00 -21.19 -21.87
CA ASP A 156 13.01 -21.40 -22.92
C ASP A 156 12.88 -22.77 -23.61
N VAL A 157 13.64 -22.92 -24.70
CA VAL A 157 13.68 -24.13 -25.52
C VAL A 157 15.13 -24.47 -25.87
N TRP A 158 15.53 -25.73 -25.63
CA TRP A 158 16.91 -26.19 -25.76
C TRP A 158 17.05 -27.25 -26.88
N PRO A 159 18.12 -27.20 -27.69
CA PRO A 159 18.40 -28.24 -28.66
C PRO A 159 18.94 -29.49 -27.96
N VAL A 160 18.17 -30.58 -27.95
CA VAL A 160 18.52 -31.84 -27.29
C VAL A 160 18.10 -33.01 -28.18
N MET A 161 19.04 -33.91 -28.50
CA MET A 161 18.79 -35.13 -29.27
C MET A 161 18.05 -34.92 -30.60
N GLY A 162 18.38 -33.84 -31.32
CA GLY A 162 17.80 -33.52 -32.62
C GLY A 162 16.41 -32.86 -32.58
N ALA A 163 15.93 -32.53 -31.37
CA ALA A 163 14.69 -31.82 -31.13
C ALA A 163 14.93 -30.51 -30.40
N ARG A 164 14.00 -29.57 -30.54
CA ARG A 164 13.87 -28.39 -29.68
C ARG A 164 12.95 -28.71 -28.50
N VAL A 165 13.50 -28.83 -27.31
CA VAL A 165 12.79 -29.30 -26.11
C VAL A 165 12.50 -28.13 -25.18
N GLY A 166 11.23 -27.91 -24.86
CA GLY A 166 10.78 -27.00 -23.80
C GLY A 166 10.39 -27.74 -22.53
N MET A 167 10.33 -27.03 -21.41
CA MET A 167 9.92 -27.58 -20.12
C MET A 167 8.77 -26.77 -19.52
N CYS A 168 7.83 -27.45 -18.87
CA CYS A 168 6.88 -26.82 -17.96
C CYS A 168 6.55 -27.78 -16.81
N ILE A 169 6.06 -27.27 -15.68
CA ILE A 169 5.87 -28.09 -14.49
C ILE A 169 4.42 -28.01 -14.00
N CYS A 170 3.79 -29.17 -13.88
CA CYS A 170 2.49 -29.39 -13.29
C CYS A 170 1.43 -28.36 -13.65
N ASN A 171 1.21 -27.35 -12.80
CA ASN A 171 0.18 -26.34 -12.98
C ASN A 171 0.43 -25.46 -14.21
N ASP A 172 1.68 -25.28 -14.64
CA ASP A 172 2.02 -24.55 -15.88
C ASP A 172 1.28 -25.08 -17.09
N ARG A 173 1.03 -26.41 -17.14
CA ARG A 173 0.29 -27.07 -18.23
C ARG A 173 -1.14 -26.56 -18.39
N ARG A 174 -1.72 -25.93 -17.36
CA ARG A 174 -3.11 -25.44 -17.36
C ARG A 174 -3.26 -24.08 -18.02
N TRP A 175 -2.16 -23.40 -18.33
CA TRP A 175 -2.14 -22.03 -18.84
C TRP A 175 -1.85 -22.03 -20.35
N PRO A 176 -2.76 -21.47 -21.18
CA PRO A 176 -2.50 -21.30 -22.61
C PRO A 176 -1.22 -20.51 -22.92
N GLU A 177 -0.85 -19.58 -22.04
CA GLU A 177 0.35 -18.74 -22.12
C GLU A 177 1.62 -19.60 -22.14
N THR A 178 1.74 -20.57 -21.24
CA THR A 178 2.85 -21.54 -21.19
C THR A 178 3.06 -22.18 -22.57
N TRP A 179 2.00 -22.77 -23.12
CA TRP A 179 2.06 -23.46 -24.40
C TRP A 179 2.38 -22.53 -25.56
N ARG A 180 1.81 -21.33 -25.54
CA ARG A 180 2.01 -20.34 -26.60
C ARG A 180 3.44 -19.80 -26.60
N VAL A 181 4.01 -19.50 -25.44
CA VAL A 181 5.39 -19.00 -25.34
C VAL A 181 6.37 -20.07 -25.83
N LEU A 182 6.23 -21.31 -25.35
CA LEU A 182 7.05 -22.45 -25.81
C LEU A 182 6.86 -22.71 -27.31
N GLY A 183 5.63 -22.64 -27.82
CA GLY A 183 5.32 -22.79 -29.24
C GLY A 183 5.98 -21.72 -30.12
N LEU A 184 6.02 -20.46 -29.66
CA LEU A 184 6.68 -19.35 -30.36
C LEU A 184 8.21 -19.44 -30.29
N ALA A 185 8.75 -19.91 -29.17
CA ALA A 185 10.16 -20.28 -29.05
C ALA A 185 10.50 -21.53 -29.90
N GLY A 186 9.47 -22.23 -30.38
CA GLY A 186 9.60 -23.27 -31.39
C GLY A 186 9.65 -24.70 -30.83
N ALA A 187 9.27 -24.93 -29.59
CA ALA A 187 9.28 -26.26 -28.97
C ALA A 187 8.65 -27.33 -29.90
N GLU A 188 9.37 -28.42 -30.11
CA GLU A 188 8.95 -29.63 -30.84
C GLU A 188 8.59 -30.76 -29.89
N LEU A 189 9.16 -30.72 -28.68
CA LEU A 189 8.79 -31.54 -27.53
C LEU A 189 8.65 -30.64 -26.31
N VAL A 190 7.59 -30.83 -25.53
CA VAL A 190 7.47 -30.22 -24.19
C VAL A 190 7.47 -31.35 -23.16
N THR A 191 8.45 -31.32 -22.24
CA THR A 191 8.50 -32.25 -21.11
C THR A 191 7.80 -31.65 -19.90
N LEU A 192 7.08 -32.50 -19.16
CA LEU A 192 6.19 -32.06 -18.09
C LEU A 192 6.14 -33.06 -16.94
N GLY A 193 6.72 -32.69 -15.80
CA GLY A 193 6.56 -33.43 -14.54
C GLY A 193 5.35 -32.92 -13.75
N TYR A 194 4.59 -33.80 -13.09
CA TYR A 194 3.48 -33.36 -12.24
C TYR A 194 3.13 -34.27 -11.05
N ASN A 195 2.63 -33.63 -9.99
CA ASN A 195 1.89 -34.21 -8.87
C ASN A 195 0.50 -33.56 -8.87
N THR A 196 -0.56 -34.30 -9.19
CA THR A 196 -1.92 -33.73 -9.24
C THR A 196 -2.85 -34.48 -8.30
N PRO A 197 -3.36 -33.84 -7.24
CA PRO A 197 -4.33 -34.49 -6.37
C PRO A 197 -5.63 -34.76 -7.14
N VAL A 198 -6.20 -35.95 -6.94
CA VAL A 198 -7.52 -36.29 -7.48
C VAL A 198 -8.61 -35.50 -6.74
N HIS A 199 -8.50 -35.38 -5.42
CA HIS A 199 -9.48 -34.63 -4.64
C HIS A 199 -9.15 -33.14 -4.63
N TYR A 200 -10.10 -32.29 -5.04
CA TYR A 200 -9.96 -30.82 -4.94
C TYR A 200 -11.01 -30.24 -3.96
N PRO A 201 -10.64 -29.98 -2.69
CA PRO A 201 -11.58 -29.60 -1.64
C PRO A 201 -12.50 -28.40 -1.92
N PRO A 202 -12.06 -27.34 -2.63
CA PRO A 202 -12.95 -26.20 -2.91
C PRO A 202 -14.09 -26.54 -3.88
N VAL A 203 -13.92 -27.54 -4.75
CA VAL A 203 -14.88 -27.90 -5.81
C VAL A 203 -14.89 -29.43 -6.03
N PRO A 204 -15.26 -30.23 -5.00
CA PRO A 204 -15.10 -31.68 -5.01
C PRO A 204 -15.97 -32.38 -6.06
N GLN A 205 -17.03 -31.72 -6.54
CA GLN A 205 -17.86 -32.23 -7.65
C GLN A 205 -17.05 -32.47 -8.94
N HIS A 206 -15.87 -31.86 -9.10
CA HIS A 206 -15.01 -32.02 -10.27
C HIS A 206 -14.02 -33.18 -10.16
N ASP A 207 -13.96 -33.90 -9.03
CA ASP A 207 -12.98 -34.97 -8.83
C ASP A 207 -13.06 -36.05 -9.93
N HIS A 208 -14.28 -36.38 -10.39
CA HIS A 208 -14.51 -37.34 -11.49
C HIS A 208 -13.98 -36.86 -12.85
N LEU A 209 -13.75 -35.56 -13.02
CA LEU A 209 -13.25 -34.95 -14.25
C LEU A 209 -11.74 -34.74 -14.24
N GLN A 210 -11.02 -35.11 -13.18
CA GLN A 210 -9.61 -34.73 -13.04
C GLN A 210 -8.71 -35.29 -14.15
N SER A 211 -8.95 -36.53 -14.57
CA SER A 211 -8.25 -37.11 -15.71
C SER A 211 -8.52 -36.32 -16.99
N PHE A 212 -9.78 -35.96 -17.24
CA PHE A 212 -10.17 -35.17 -18.40
C PHE A 212 -9.53 -33.77 -18.35
N HIS A 213 -9.60 -33.07 -17.22
CA HIS A 213 -8.99 -31.76 -17.02
C HIS A 213 -7.45 -31.78 -17.00
N HIS A 214 -6.84 -32.94 -16.78
CA HIS A 214 -5.40 -33.14 -16.92
C HIS A 214 -5.02 -33.25 -18.41
N LEU A 215 -5.72 -34.09 -19.17
CA LEU A 215 -5.43 -34.33 -20.59
C LEU A 215 -5.82 -33.15 -21.48
N LEU A 216 -6.99 -32.54 -21.24
CA LEU A 216 -7.56 -31.47 -22.07
C LEU A 216 -6.57 -30.34 -22.40
N PRO A 217 -5.93 -29.66 -21.42
CA PRO A 217 -5.04 -28.55 -21.73
C PRO A 217 -3.74 -29.02 -22.41
N MET A 218 -3.28 -30.25 -22.16
CA MET A 218 -2.09 -30.80 -22.82
C MET A 218 -2.36 -31.19 -24.27
N GLN A 219 -3.49 -31.84 -24.55
CA GLN A 219 -3.91 -32.16 -25.92
C GLN A 219 -4.15 -30.89 -26.73
N ALA A 220 -4.82 -29.90 -26.12
CA ALA A 220 -5.00 -28.59 -26.74
C ALA A 220 -3.66 -27.87 -26.97
N GLY A 221 -2.77 -27.88 -25.98
CA GLY A 221 -1.43 -27.30 -26.07
C GLY A 221 -0.57 -27.93 -27.16
N ALA A 222 -0.57 -29.26 -27.25
CA ALA A 222 0.11 -30.03 -28.29
C ALA A 222 -0.41 -29.64 -29.68
N TYR A 223 -1.73 -29.69 -29.87
CA TYR A 223 -2.39 -29.39 -31.15
C TYR A 223 -2.18 -27.95 -31.58
N GLN A 224 -2.47 -26.98 -30.70
CA GLN A 224 -2.45 -25.56 -31.03
C GLN A 224 -1.06 -25.02 -31.34
N ASN A 225 0.00 -25.73 -30.93
CA ASN A 225 1.39 -25.31 -31.10
C ASN A 225 2.21 -26.29 -31.94
N GLY A 226 1.61 -27.36 -32.46
CA GLY A 226 2.27 -28.36 -33.30
C GLY A 226 3.48 -28.98 -32.61
N THR A 227 3.33 -29.43 -31.36
CA THR A 227 4.42 -30.00 -30.54
C THR A 227 4.03 -31.34 -29.96
N TYR A 228 5.02 -32.23 -29.77
CA TYR A 228 4.84 -33.37 -28.89
C TYR A 228 4.79 -32.92 -27.42
N VAL A 229 4.11 -33.72 -26.59
CA VAL A 229 4.11 -33.56 -25.11
C VAL A 229 4.44 -34.89 -24.48
N ALA A 230 5.33 -34.88 -23.50
CA ALA A 230 5.63 -36.02 -22.64
C ALA A 230 5.43 -35.63 -21.18
N ALA A 231 4.38 -36.19 -20.56
CA ALA A 231 3.94 -35.82 -19.23
C ALA A 231 4.10 -36.99 -18.25
N ALA A 232 4.95 -36.84 -17.24
CA ALA A 232 5.26 -37.84 -16.23
C ALA A 232 4.60 -37.53 -14.89
N ALA A 233 3.80 -38.47 -14.39
CA ALA A 233 3.10 -38.37 -13.12
C ALA A 233 3.91 -38.96 -11.96
N LYS A 234 3.71 -38.40 -10.77
CA LYS A 234 3.77 -39.19 -9.54
C LYS A 234 2.36 -39.59 -9.16
N ALA A 235 2.11 -40.89 -9.05
CA ALA A 235 0.79 -41.48 -8.98
C ALA A 235 0.58 -42.28 -7.69
N GLY A 236 -0.69 -42.52 -7.35
CA GLY A 236 -1.05 -43.37 -6.23
C GLY A 236 -1.25 -42.62 -4.92
N LEU A 237 -1.32 -43.36 -3.82
CA LEU A 237 -1.70 -42.83 -2.51
C LEU A 237 -0.46 -42.49 -1.67
N GLU A 238 -0.27 -41.22 -1.35
CA GLU A 238 0.77 -40.72 -0.45
C GLU A 238 0.12 -40.05 0.77
N GLU A 239 0.28 -40.65 1.95
CA GLU A 239 -0.21 -40.12 3.23
C GLU A 239 -1.68 -39.68 3.20
N GLY A 240 -2.55 -40.46 2.56
CA GLY A 240 -3.99 -40.16 2.44
C GLY A 240 -4.36 -39.30 1.21
N SER A 241 -3.38 -38.74 0.51
CA SER A 241 -3.58 -37.94 -0.71
C SER A 241 -3.42 -38.80 -1.96
N VAL A 242 -4.50 -38.99 -2.72
CA VAL A 242 -4.47 -39.72 -4.00
C VAL A 242 -3.97 -38.79 -5.10
N LEU A 243 -2.83 -39.11 -5.69
CA LEU A 243 -2.26 -38.44 -6.86
C LEU A 243 -2.66 -39.17 -8.15
N LEU A 244 -3.06 -38.38 -9.14
CA LEU A 244 -3.45 -38.83 -10.48
C LEU A 244 -2.22 -39.38 -11.23
N GLY A 245 -2.35 -40.60 -11.77
CA GLY A 245 -1.42 -41.12 -12.78
C GLY A 245 -1.71 -40.57 -14.16
N HIS A 246 -1.88 -41.46 -15.15
CA HIS A 246 -2.14 -41.11 -16.56
C HIS A 246 -1.00 -40.30 -17.18
N SER A 247 0.24 -40.68 -16.85
CA SER A 247 1.40 -40.26 -17.62
C SER A 247 1.16 -40.55 -19.09
N CYS A 248 1.49 -39.63 -19.99
CA CYS A 248 1.13 -39.76 -21.39
C CYS A 248 2.14 -39.14 -22.35
N ILE A 249 2.08 -39.62 -23.60
CA ILE A 249 2.75 -39.03 -24.75
C ILE A 249 1.66 -38.59 -25.74
N ILE A 250 1.73 -37.32 -26.16
CA ILE A 250 0.74 -36.70 -27.04
C ILE A 250 1.44 -36.23 -28.32
N ALA A 251 0.87 -36.56 -29.48
CA ALA A 251 1.36 -36.13 -30.78
C ALA A 251 1.01 -34.67 -31.09
N PRO A 252 1.68 -34.02 -32.07
CA PRO A 252 1.34 -32.67 -32.54
C PRO A 252 -0.11 -32.52 -33.03
N THR A 253 -0.80 -33.62 -33.34
CA THR A 253 -2.22 -33.64 -33.70
C THR A 253 -3.16 -33.52 -32.49
N GLY A 254 -2.63 -33.58 -31.26
CA GLY A 254 -3.40 -33.65 -30.02
C GLY A 254 -3.83 -35.07 -29.63
N GLU A 255 -3.47 -36.08 -30.42
CA GLU A 255 -3.77 -37.48 -30.13
C GLU A 255 -2.85 -38.02 -29.03
N VAL A 256 -3.43 -38.69 -28.03
CA VAL A 256 -2.66 -39.44 -27.02
C VAL A 256 -2.19 -40.74 -27.67
N ILE A 257 -0.87 -40.89 -27.84
CA ILE A 257 -0.25 -42.04 -28.54
C ILE A 257 0.31 -43.08 -27.57
N ALA A 258 0.48 -42.73 -26.29
CA ALA A 258 0.77 -43.65 -25.20
C ALA A 258 0.23 -43.08 -23.88
N MET A 259 -0.25 -43.94 -22.98
CA MET A 259 -0.74 -43.54 -21.66
C MET A 259 -0.54 -44.66 -20.65
N SER A 260 -0.12 -44.32 -19.43
CA SER A 260 0.04 -45.28 -18.34
C SER A 260 -1.31 -45.73 -17.80
N HIS A 261 -1.39 -46.98 -17.34
CA HIS A 261 -2.64 -47.57 -16.83
C HIS A 261 -2.63 -47.84 -15.32
N THR A 262 -1.46 -47.86 -14.69
CA THR A 262 -1.31 -48.18 -13.27
C THR A 262 -1.13 -46.92 -12.42
N GLN A 263 -1.13 -47.11 -11.10
CA GLN A 263 -0.75 -46.09 -10.11
C GLN A 263 0.67 -46.33 -9.56
N GLY A 264 1.42 -47.27 -10.14
CA GLY A 264 2.77 -47.63 -9.73
C GLY A 264 3.84 -47.05 -10.65
N ASP A 265 5.08 -47.51 -10.44
CA ASP A 265 6.16 -47.28 -11.38
C ASP A 265 5.81 -47.94 -12.72
N GLU A 266 5.77 -47.14 -13.78
CA GLU A 266 5.38 -47.60 -15.11
C GLU A 266 6.09 -46.77 -16.17
N LEU A 267 6.72 -47.45 -17.12
CA LEU A 267 7.32 -46.81 -18.28
C LEU A 267 6.42 -47.00 -19.50
N ILE A 268 6.06 -45.89 -20.14
CA ILE A 268 5.43 -45.90 -21.47
C ILE A 268 6.43 -45.38 -22.52
N VAL A 269 6.36 -45.92 -23.73
CA VAL A 269 7.23 -45.51 -24.85
C VAL A 269 6.42 -45.25 -26.12
N ALA A 270 6.87 -44.30 -26.93
CA ALA A 270 6.33 -44.06 -28.27
C ALA A 270 7.41 -43.57 -29.24
N ASP A 271 7.24 -43.86 -30.52
CA ASP A 271 8.09 -43.33 -31.58
C ASP A 271 7.56 -41.95 -32.01
N CYS A 272 8.38 -40.91 -31.84
CA CYS A 272 8.07 -39.54 -32.22
C CYS A 272 8.85 -39.15 -33.48
N ASP A 273 8.21 -38.46 -34.43
CA ASP A 273 8.88 -37.89 -35.60
C ASP A 273 8.73 -36.37 -35.58
N PHE A 274 9.81 -35.66 -35.24
CA PHE A 274 9.74 -34.21 -35.04
C PHE A 274 9.47 -33.43 -36.33
N ASP A 275 9.64 -34.03 -37.51
CA ASP A 275 9.26 -33.40 -38.77
C ASP A 275 7.72 -33.19 -38.87
N LYS A 276 6.92 -33.99 -38.14
CA LYS A 276 5.46 -33.80 -38.07
C LYS A 276 5.02 -32.54 -37.33
N CYS A 277 5.91 -31.95 -36.53
CA CYS A 277 5.63 -30.66 -35.88
C CYS A 277 5.44 -29.56 -36.94
N GLU A 278 6.21 -29.62 -38.03
CA GLU A 278 6.16 -28.63 -39.11
C GLU A 278 4.84 -28.69 -39.89
N GLU A 279 4.20 -29.85 -40.02
CA GLU A 279 2.91 -29.97 -40.70
C GLU A 279 1.85 -29.05 -40.05
N ILE A 280 1.76 -29.08 -38.73
CA ILE A 280 0.82 -28.26 -37.96
C ILE A 280 1.28 -26.79 -37.92
N LYS A 281 2.59 -26.56 -37.69
CA LYS A 281 3.16 -25.21 -37.58
C LYS A 281 3.12 -24.44 -38.89
N GLN A 282 3.34 -25.06 -40.04
CA GLN A 282 3.40 -24.39 -41.34
C GLN A 282 2.05 -24.31 -42.06
N HIS A 283 1.18 -25.31 -41.87
CA HIS A 283 -0.03 -25.45 -42.70
C HIS A 283 -1.35 -25.25 -41.95
N ILE A 284 -1.40 -25.47 -40.63
CA ILE A 284 -2.64 -25.29 -39.86
C ILE A 284 -2.63 -23.94 -39.14
N PHE A 285 -1.61 -23.70 -38.30
CA PHE A 285 -1.61 -22.53 -37.41
C PHE A 285 -0.76 -21.38 -37.90
N ASN A 286 0.38 -21.64 -38.56
CA ASN A 286 1.29 -20.67 -39.17
C ASN A 286 1.29 -19.31 -38.47
N PHE A 287 1.92 -19.26 -37.30
CA PHE A 287 1.82 -18.10 -36.42
C PHE A 287 2.36 -16.82 -37.04
N GLU A 288 3.37 -16.92 -37.91
CA GLU A 288 3.93 -15.79 -38.65
C GLU A 288 2.89 -15.17 -39.59
N MET A 289 2.08 -16.00 -40.25
CA MET A 289 1.06 -15.54 -41.18
C MET A 289 -0.23 -15.06 -40.49
N HIS A 290 -0.63 -15.69 -39.38
CA HIS A 290 -2.00 -15.55 -38.86
C HIS A 290 -2.14 -14.80 -37.52
N ARG A 291 -1.07 -14.65 -36.72
CA ARG A 291 -1.18 -13.94 -35.44
C ARG A 291 -1.27 -12.43 -35.64
N GLN A 292 -1.95 -11.75 -34.71
CA GLN A 292 -2.08 -10.29 -34.67
C GLN A 292 -1.70 -9.77 -33.27
N PRO A 293 -0.38 -9.74 -32.94
CA PRO A 293 0.11 -9.45 -31.59
C PRO A 293 -0.35 -8.12 -30.99
N GLN A 294 -0.64 -7.12 -31.83
CA GLN A 294 -1.14 -5.82 -31.41
C GLN A 294 -2.45 -5.88 -30.61
N HIS A 295 -3.22 -6.98 -30.73
CA HIS A 295 -4.47 -7.18 -30.00
C HIS A 295 -4.29 -7.98 -28.69
N TYR A 296 -3.08 -8.44 -28.36
CA TYR A 296 -2.82 -9.28 -27.19
C TYR A 296 -2.29 -8.50 -25.98
N ARG A 297 -2.31 -7.16 -26.01
CA ARG A 297 -1.82 -6.32 -24.90
C ARG A 297 -2.46 -6.69 -23.57
N LEU A 298 -3.75 -7.06 -23.54
CA LEU A 298 -4.40 -7.53 -22.31
C LEU A 298 -3.69 -8.75 -21.69
N ILE A 299 -3.11 -9.64 -22.48
CA ILE A 299 -2.38 -10.82 -21.98
C ILE A 299 -1.00 -10.43 -21.43
N ALA A 300 -0.34 -9.44 -22.03
CA ALA A 300 1.04 -9.05 -21.70
C ALA A 300 1.17 -7.89 -20.69
N GLU A 301 0.19 -6.99 -20.66
CA GLU A 301 0.23 -5.70 -19.94
C GLU A 301 -0.83 -5.61 -18.85
N SER A 302 -1.80 -6.53 -18.79
CA SER A 302 -2.72 -6.52 -17.64
C SER A 302 -1.93 -6.84 -16.38
N PRO A 303 -1.99 -5.99 -15.35
CA PRO A 303 -1.46 -6.38 -14.06
C PRO A 303 -2.17 -7.66 -13.64
N THR A 304 -1.39 -8.66 -13.22
CA THR A 304 -1.94 -9.79 -12.47
C THR A 304 -2.85 -9.19 -11.39
N PRO A 305 -4.13 -9.60 -11.26
CA PRO A 305 -4.96 -9.07 -10.20
C PRO A 305 -4.25 -9.39 -8.89
N LYS A 306 -3.60 -8.37 -8.30
CA LYS A 306 -2.97 -8.47 -6.99
C LYS A 306 -4.08 -8.98 -6.09
N ARG A 307 -3.84 -10.11 -5.39
CA ARG A 307 -4.73 -10.61 -4.34
C ARG A 307 -5.21 -9.39 -3.56
N PRO A 308 -6.53 -9.15 -3.42
CA PRO A 308 -7.01 -7.96 -2.73
C PRO A 308 -6.37 -7.97 -1.34
N LEU A 309 -5.48 -7.00 -1.10
CA LEU A 309 -4.84 -6.86 0.18
C LEU A 309 -5.95 -6.54 1.20
N PRO A 310 -5.80 -6.98 2.46
CA PRO A 310 -6.76 -6.61 3.49
C PRO A 310 -6.91 -5.07 3.52
N PRO A 311 -8.13 -4.57 3.75
CA PRO A 311 -8.37 -3.14 3.77
C PRO A 311 -7.49 -2.48 4.83
N LEU A 312 -6.98 -1.29 4.51
CA LEU A 312 -6.19 -0.45 5.42
C LEU A 312 -7.01 -0.01 6.63
N LEU A 313 -8.30 0.25 6.42
CA LEU A 313 -9.24 0.68 7.46
C LEU A 313 -10.48 -0.23 7.50
N ASN A 314 -11.10 -0.35 8.67
CA ASN A 314 -12.41 -0.97 8.80
C ASN A 314 -13.47 -0.12 8.08
N THR A 315 -14.10 -0.66 7.04
CA THR A 315 -15.17 0.01 6.29
C THR A 315 -16.56 -0.24 6.85
N ASP A 316 -16.71 -1.14 7.83
CA ASP A 316 -17.98 -1.45 8.49
C ASP A 316 -18.31 -0.41 9.59
N VAL A 317 -18.05 0.86 9.31
CA VAL A 317 -18.38 2.00 10.16
C VAL A 317 -19.18 3.02 9.35
N HIS A 318 -20.02 3.79 10.03
CA HIS A 318 -20.81 4.82 9.37
C HIS A 318 -19.99 6.10 9.21
N CYS A 319 -19.97 6.63 7.99
CA CYS A 319 -19.43 7.95 7.65
C CYS A 319 -20.48 8.68 6.82
N ARG A 320 -20.69 9.96 7.09
CA ARG A 320 -21.60 10.82 6.31
C ARG A 320 -20.80 11.60 5.28
N HIS A 321 -21.39 11.87 4.12
CA HIS A 321 -20.77 12.65 3.05
C HIS A 321 -21.83 13.49 2.35
N VAL A 322 -21.48 14.74 2.05
CA VAL A 322 -22.29 15.65 1.25
C VAL A 322 -21.39 16.35 0.23
N VAL A 323 -21.84 16.34 -1.03
CA VAL A 323 -21.28 17.21 -2.08
C VAL A 323 -21.81 18.62 -1.84
N ASN A 324 -20.92 19.61 -1.74
CA ASN A 324 -21.29 20.99 -1.49
C ASN A 324 -21.97 21.62 -2.72
N LYS A 325 -23.31 21.68 -2.67
CA LYS A 325 -24.15 22.31 -3.71
C LYS A 325 -24.01 23.84 -3.79
N PHE A 326 -23.36 24.47 -2.82
CA PHE A 326 -23.15 25.92 -2.78
C PHE A 326 -21.79 26.36 -3.33
N ARG A 327 -20.91 25.40 -3.65
CA ARG A 327 -19.57 25.67 -4.17
C ARG A 327 -19.63 26.56 -5.41
N GLN A 328 -18.82 27.62 -5.45
CA GLN A 328 -18.75 28.57 -6.57
C GLN A 328 -17.34 28.63 -7.16
N GLN A 329 -17.22 28.77 -8.49
CA GLN A 329 -15.94 29.06 -9.15
C GLN A 329 -15.68 30.57 -9.18
N ILE A 330 -15.57 31.18 -8.00
CA ILE A 330 -15.36 32.62 -7.89
C ILE A 330 -13.97 32.86 -7.29
N ALA A 331 -13.19 33.69 -7.98
CA ALA A 331 -11.91 34.17 -7.48
C ALA A 331 -12.12 35.02 -6.22
N ILE A 332 -11.20 34.92 -5.26
CA ILE A 332 -11.26 35.74 -4.06
C ILE A 332 -11.07 37.21 -4.47
N SER A 333 -12.01 38.07 -4.07
CA SER A 333 -11.97 39.51 -4.36
C SER A 333 -10.75 40.17 -3.72
N ASP A 334 -10.21 41.22 -4.35
CA ASP A 334 -9.14 42.06 -3.77
C ASP A 334 -9.59 42.79 -2.49
N ASP A 335 -10.91 42.98 -2.31
CA ASP A 335 -11.50 43.55 -1.08
C ASP A 335 -11.72 42.49 0.03
N SER A 336 -11.42 41.22 -0.25
CA SER A 336 -11.55 40.14 0.73
C SER A 336 -10.48 40.25 1.81
N PRO A 337 -10.77 39.89 3.08
CA PRO A 337 -9.74 39.70 4.09
C PRO A 337 -8.71 38.60 3.73
N PHE A 338 -8.97 37.84 2.68
CA PHE A 338 -8.10 36.79 2.13
C PHE A 338 -7.56 37.11 0.74
N ALA A 339 -7.58 38.38 0.34
CA ALA A 339 -6.95 38.82 -0.91
C ALA A 339 -5.49 38.35 -0.99
N SER A 340 -5.05 37.95 -2.18
CA SER A 340 -3.75 37.30 -2.40
C SER A 340 -2.58 38.10 -1.81
N VAL A 341 -2.63 39.43 -1.92
CA VAL A 341 -1.62 40.36 -1.38
C VAL A 341 -1.54 40.28 0.15
N LEU A 342 -2.67 40.19 0.86
CA LEU A 342 -2.68 40.12 2.33
C LEU A 342 -2.18 38.76 2.83
N CYS A 343 -2.49 37.68 2.11
CA CYS A 343 -1.96 36.35 2.39
C CYS A 343 -0.44 36.30 2.16
N GLN A 344 0.06 36.91 1.08
CA GLN A 344 1.48 37.02 0.80
C GLN A 344 2.22 37.85 1.87
N GLN A 345 1.64 38.96 2.33
CA GLN A 345 2.21 39.76 3.41
C GLN A 345 2.30 38.96 4.73
N ALA A 346 1.29 38.15 5.04
CA ALA A 346 1.34 37.26 6.19
C ALA A 346 2.49 36.24 6.06
N ASN A 347 2.64 35.67 4.87
CA ASN A 347 3.73 34.75 4.55
C ASN A 347 5.10 35.41 4.73
N GLU A 348 5.35 36.54 4.07
CA GLU A 348 6.61 37.29 4.19
C GLU A 348 6.93 37.69 5.64
N THR A 349 5.92 38.11 6.40
CA THR A 349 6.07 38.43 7.81
C THR A 349 6.48 37.22 8.63
N ILE A 350 5.80 36.09 8.48
CA ILE A 350 6.09 34.86 9.24
C ILE A 350 7.46 34.30 8.86
N GLN A 351 7.83 34.34 7.57
CA GLN A 351 9.14 33.91 7.10
C GLN A 351 10.29 34.74 7.69
N SER A 352 10.02 35.98 8.10
CA SER A 352 11.02 36.85 8.76
C SER A 352 11.28 36.49 10.23
N TRP A 353 10.44 35.64 10.84
CA TRP A 353 10.57 35.33 12.26
C TRP A 353 11.77 34.43 12.57
N PRO A 354 12.44 34.64 13.72
CA PRO A 354 13.53 33.77 14.14
C PRO A 354 13.11 32.30 14.25
N GLY A 355 13.87 31.42 13.61
CA GLY A 355 13.61 29.98 13.61
C GLY A 355 12.52 29.51 12.65
N TYR A 356 12.08 30.35 11.71
CA TYR A 356 11.23 29.90 10.61
C TYR A 356 12.01 28.97 9.68
N GLU A 357 11.42 27.82 9.40
CA GLU A 357 11.85 26.86 8.40
C GLU A 357 10.62 26.26 7.73
N PHE A 358 10.74 25.86 6.47
CA PHE A 358 9.71 25.06 5.79
C PHE A 358 9.49 23.76 6.55
N SER A 359 8.25 23.46 6.90
CA SER A 359 7.95 22.15 7.47
C SER A 359 8.07 21.06 6.38
N PRO A 360 8.44 19.82 6.73
CA PRO A 360 8.65 18.76 5.75
C PRO A 360 7.35 18.34 5.05
N ILE A 361 7.48 17.87 3.81
CA ILE A 361 6.43 17.15 3.10
C ILE A 361 6.91 15.72 2.84
N HIS A 362 6.19 14.74 3.37
CA HIS A 362 6.55 13.33 3.24
C HIS A 362 5.76 12.69 2.11
N SER A 363 6.44 11.95 1.23
CA SER A 363 5.77 11.12 0.23
C SER A 363 5.45 9.75 0.85
N LEU A 364 4.17 9.39 0.88
CA LEU A 364 3.68 8.12 1.42
C LEU A 364 3.42 7.13 0.27
N SER A 365 4.50 6.73 -0.39
CA SER A 365 4.49 5.90 -1.60
C SER A 365 3.86 4.51 -1.39
N GLY A 366 4.18 3.85 -0.29
CA GLY A 366 3.63 2.54 0.05
C GLY A 366 2.16 2.61 0.44
N LEU A 367 1.74 3.68 1.11
CA LEU A 367 0.33 3.95 1.37
C LEU A 367 -0.45 4.29 0.10
N ALA A 368 0.14 5.04 -0.84
CA ALA A 368 -0.44 5.35 -2.14
C ALA A 368 -0.65 4.05 -2.96
N GLU A 369 0.36 3.18 -3.02
CA GLU A 369 0.23 1.86 -3.66
C GLU A 369 -0.88 1.01 -2.99
N ARG A 370 -0.89 0.92 -1.66
CA ARG A 370 -1.89 0.14 -0.91
C ARG A 370 -3.31 0.62 -1.09
N SER A 371 -3.51 1.92 -1.24
CA SER A 371 -4.83 2.54 -1.39
C SER A 371 -5.28 2.66 -2.85
N GLY A 372 -4.40 2.39 -3.82
CA GLY A 372 -4.70 2.56 -5.25
C GLY A 372 -4.90 4.04 -5.60
N ILE A 373 -3.97 4.88 -5.14
CA ILE A 373 -3.83 6.32 -5.37
C ILE A 373 -2.46 6.56 -6.01
N ALA A 374 -2.32 7.52 -6.94
CA ALA A 374 -1.05 7.76 -7.64
C ALA A 374 0.03 8.32 -6.72
N SER A 375 -0.34 9.26 -5.84
CA SER A 375 0.59 9.91 -4.91
C SER A 375 -0.16 10.42 -3.69
N ILE A 376 0.44 10.25 -2.52
CA ILE A 376 -0.03 10.83 -1.26
C ILE A 376 1.12 11.63 -0.66
N TRP A 377 0.88 12.91 -0.40
CA TRP A 377 1.83 13.79 0.28
C TRP A 377 1.27 14.24 1.62
N TYR A 378 2.11 14.21 2.65
CA TYR A 378 1.73 14.59 4.01
C TYR A 378 2.62 15.75 4.48
N LYS A 379 2.03 16.95 4.56
CA LYS A 379 2.69 18.17 5.06
C LYS A 379 2.71 18.14 6.58
N ASP A 380 3.87 17.93 7.19
CA ASP A 380 4.01 17.61 8.60
C ASP A 380 4.36 18.84 9.44
N GLU A 381 3.38 19.35 10.18
CA GLU A 381 3.50 20.53 11.03
C GLU A 381 3.87 20.21 12.48
N ALA A 382 4.22 18.95 12.81
CA ALA A 382 4.65 18.58 14.16
C ALA A 382 5.88 19.38 14.62
N GLY A 383 6.79 19.70 13.69
CA GLY A 383 8.02 20.45 13.96
C GLY A 383 7.86 21.97 13.98
N ARG A 384 6.69 22.53 13.63
CA ARG A 384 6.56 23.97 13.35
C ARG A 384 6.99 24.84 14.54
N PHE A 385 8.06 25.62 14.34
CA PHE A 385 8.72 26.46 15.36
C PHE A 385 9.08 25.73 16.67
N GLY A 386 9.16 24.38 16.65
CA GLY A 386 9.37 23.57 17.84
C GLY A 386 8.20 23.58 18.84
N ILE A 387 7.00 24.03 18.42
CA ILE A 387 5.84 24.17 19.32
C ILE A 387 4.98 22.91 19.32
N GLY A 388 5.02 22.09 18.27
CA GLY A 388 4.27 20.83 18.19
C GLY A 388 3.03 20.87 17.29
N SER A 389 2.70 22.01 16.69
CA SER A 389 1.56 22.16 15.77
C SER A 389 1.61 23.44 14.93
N PHE A 390 0.82 23.46 13.85
CA PHE A 390 0.75 24.58 12.90
C PHE A 390 0.22 25.90 13.47
N LYS A 391 -0.49 25.86 14.62
CA LYS A 391 -1.28 27.01 15.09
C LYS A 391 -0.44 28.25 15.39
N SER A 392 0.87 28.09 15.60
CA SER A 392 1.84 29.18 15.73
C SER A 392 1.85 30.13 14.54
N LEU A 393 1.51 29.65 13.34
CA LEU A 393 1.39 30.48 12.14
C LEU A 393 0.24 31.49 12.24
N GLY A 394 -0.86 31.14 12.91
CA GLY A 394 -2.04 32.01 13.02
C GLY A 394 -2.08 32.84 14.30
N GLY A 395 -2.10 32.18 15.46
CA GLY A 395 -2.25 32.86 16.75
C GLY A 395 -1.14 33.87 17.02
N ALA A 396 0.12 33.52 16.75
CA ALA A 396 1.24 34.45 16.91
C ALA A 396 1.21 35.58 15.87
N TYR A 397 0.76 35.30 14.64
CA TYR A 397 0.66 36.32 13.60
C TYR A 397 -0.37 37.39 13.97
N ALA A 398 -1.52 36.96 14.49
CA ALA A 398 -2.53 37.87 15.03
C ALA A 398 -2.00 38.72 16.21
N VAL A 399 -1.19 38.13 17.11
CA VAL A 399 -0.52 38.91 18.17
C VAL A 399 0.46 39.93 17.58
N SER A 400 1.25 39.55 16.59
CA SER A 400 2.17 40.47 15.89
C SER A 400 1.41 41.64 15.27
N GLU A 401 0.37 41.38 14.47
CA GLU A 401 -0.40 42.44 13.81
C GLU A 401 -1.08 43.37 14.80
N LEU A 402 -1.66 42.82 15.88
CA LEU A 402 -2.24 43.60 16.97
C LEU A 402 -1.22 44.54 17.60
N LEU A 403 0.00 44.06 17.87
CA LEU A 403 1.05 44.88 18.47
C LEU A 403 1.59 45.95 17.51
N LYS A 404 1.72 45.63 16.21
CA LYS A 404 2.07 46.63 15.18
C LYS A 404 1.03 47.75 15.13
N GLN A 405 -0.26 47.40 15.16
CA GLN A 405 -1.36 48.38 15.20
C GLN A 405 -1.34 49.21 16.48
N HIS A 406 -1.08 48.59 17.63
CA HIS A 406 -0.96 49.31 18.91
C HIS A 406 0.20 50.31 18.87
N VAL A 407 1.40 49.89 18.45
CA VAL A 407 2.57 50.76 18.31
C VAL A 407 2.28 51.90 17.34
N HIS A 408 1.63 51.63 16.20
CA HIS A 408 1.22 52.66 15.27
C HIS A 408 0.25 53.67 15.90
N SER A 409 -0.74 53.21 16.66
CA SER A 409 -1.70 54.08 17.33
C SER A 409 -1.06 55.02 18.37
N GLN A 410 0.00 54.55 19.05
CA GLN A 410 0.69 55.31 20.09
C GLN A 410 1.76 56.26 19.53
N THR A 411 2.41 55.89 18.42
CA THR A 411 3.62 56.57 17.92
C THR A 411 3.45 57.20 16.53
N GLY A 412 2.45 56.81 15.77
CA GLY A 412 2.27 57.13 14.35
C GLY A 412 3.24 56.40 13.41
N GLN A 413 4.14 55.55 13.93
CA GLN A 413 5.13 54.82 13.15
C GLN A 413 4.58 53.47 12.71
N LEU A 414 4.84 53.08 11.46
CA LEU A 414 4.62 51.71 11.00
C LEU A 414 5.88 50.90 11.35
N VAL A 415 5.70 49.73 11.94
CA VAL A 415 6.80 48.87 12.40
C VAL A 415 6.70 47.47 11.81
N GLY A 416 7.86 46.88 11.52
CA GLY A 416 7.99 45.50 11.05
C GLY A 416 7.97 44.49 12.20
N ALA A 417 7.88 43.20 11.88
CA ALA A 417 7.91 42.15 12.89
C ALA A 417 9.30 42.00 13.53
N GLU A 418 10.37 42.33 12.79
CA GLU A 418 11.74 42.35 13.27
C GLU A 418 11.96 43.32 14.44
N GLN A 419 11.23 44.45 14.46
CA GLN A 419 11.32 45.43 15.54
C GLN A 419 10.54 44.99 16.80
N LEU A 420 9.60 44.06 16.64
CA LEU A 420 8.92 43.44 17.78
C LEU A 420 9.80 42.37 18.44
N THR A 421 10.63 41.66 17.66
CA THR A 421 11.45 40.55 18.17
C THR A 421 12.81 41.01 18.72
N ASP A 422 13.32 42.18 18.33
CA ASP A 422 14.60 42.72 18.85
C ASP A 422 14.49 43.38 20.25
N GLY A 423 13.27 43.49 20.79
CA GLY A 423 12.99 44.07 22.11
C GLY A 423 12.96 45.59 22.17
N SER A 424 13.22 46.30 21.07
CA SER A 424 13.24 47.77 21.04
C SER A 424 11.90 48.41 21.40
N LEU A 425 10.80 47.68 21.18
CA LEU A 425 9.43 48.11 21.43
C LEU A 425 8.82 47.55 22.73
N GLU A 426 9.60 46.84 23.55
CA GLU A 426 9.10 46.09 24.71
C GLU A 426 8.30 46.94 25.72
N ASN A 427 8.70 48.20 25.92
CA ASN A 427 7.99 49.13 26.81
C ASN A 427 6.56 49.43 26.32
N LEU A 428 6.34 49.45 25.00
CA LEU A 428 5.02 49.70 24.40
C LEU A 428 4.21 48.40 24.30
N THR A 429 4.84 47.27 23.96
CA THR A 429 4.15 45.99 23.81
C THR A 429 3.75 45.40 25.16
N ARG A 430 4.55 45.59 26.23
CA ARG A 430 4.21 45.14 27.60
C ARG A 430 3.03 45.85 28.22
N SER A 431 2.56 46.98 27.67
CA SER A 431 1.31 47.60 28.13
C SER A 431 0.07 46.83 27.67
N ILE A 432 0.22 45.93 26.71
CA ILE A 432 -0.86 45.11 26.17
C ILE A 432 -0.87 43.75 26.86
N THR A 433 -2.08 43.28 27.16
CA THR A 433 -2.32 41.91 27.62
C THR A 433 -3.25 41.22 26.62
N VAL A 434 -2.77 40.15 25.99
CA VAL A 434 -3.59 39.29 25.15
C VAL A 434 -4.16 38.13 25.96
N THR A 435 -5.35 37.66 25.59
CA THR A 435 -6.01 36.56 26.27
C THR A 435 -6.76 35.65 25.30
N CYS A 436 -6.85 34.36 25.61
CA CYS A 436 -7.78 33.46 24.95
C CYS A 436 -8.16 32.27 25.83
N ALA A 437 -9.27 31.61 25.52
CA ALA A 437 -9.59 30.29 26.04
C ALA A 437 -9.08 29.21 25.10
N THR A 438 -8.59 28.08 25.63
CA THR A 438 -8.08 26.98 24.81
C THR A 438 -8.09 25.63 25.52
N ASP A 439 -8.12 24.56 24.73
CA ASP A 439 -7.92 23.18 25.20
C ASP A 439 -6.56 22.61 24.79
N GLY A 440 -5.69 23.45 24.19
CA GLY A 440 -4.34 23.05 23.81
C GLY A 440 -3.62 24.02 22.88
N ASN A 441 -3.62 23.71 21.59
CA ASN A 441 -2.70 24.29 20.61
C ASN A 441 -2.85 25.80 20.39
N HIS A 442 -4.07 26.34 20.47
CA HIS A 442 -4.30 27.76 20.17
C HIS A 442 -3.72 28.67 21.24
N GLY A 443 -4.03 28.42 22.52
CA GLY A 443 -3.43 29.22 23.59
C GLY A 443 -1.91 29.02 23.71
N ARG A 444 -1.38 27.84 23.34
CA ARG A 444 0.07 27.64 23.21
C ARG A 444 0.67 28.55 22.12
N SER A 445 0.00 28.71 20.99
CA SER A 445 0.40 29.63 19.91
C SER A 445 0.36 31.09 20.36
N VAL A 446 -0.73 31.52 21.00
CA VAL A 446 -0.88 32.90 21.52
C VAL A 446 0.18 33.19 22.60
N ALA A 447 0.41 32.26 23.53
CA ALA A 447 1.45 32.40 24.55
C ALA A 447 2.85 32.47 23.95
N TRP A 448 3.15 31.66 22.93
CA TRP A 448 4.42 31.75 22.21
C TRP A 448 4.56 33.10 21.51
N GLY A 449 3.55 33.54 20.76
CA GLY A 449 3.56 34.85 20.11
C GLY A 449 3.74 36.01 21.09
N ALA A 450 3.03 35.99 22.21
CA ALA A 450 3.17 37.00 23.25
C ALA A 450 4.59 37.07 23.84
N LYS A 451 5.22 35.92 24.07
CA LYS A 451 6.63 35.85 24.48
C LYS A 451 7.56 36.42 23.41
N GLN A 452 7.37 36.05 22.15
CA GLN A 452 8.23 36.47 21.04
C GLN A 452 8.17 37.99 20.81
N PHE A 453 6.99 38.59 20.95
CA PHE A 453 6.76 40.00 20.65
C PHE A 453 6.64 40.89 21.90
N GLY A 454 6.92 40.33 23.08
CA GLY A 454 7.08 41.07 24.33
C GLY A 454 5.79 41.69 24.90
N CYS A 455 4.65 41.00 24.86
CA CYS A 455 3.41 41.43 25.53
C CYS A 455 2.97 40.45 26.63
N ASN A 456 2.06 40.86 27.51
CA ASN A 456 1.55 39.98 28.56
C ASN A 456 0.53 38.99 27.98
N CYS A 457 0.44 37.80 28.55
CA CYS A 457 -0.46 36.76 28.08
C CYS A 457 -1.15 36.04 29.23
N ILE A 458 -2.48 35.93 29.14
CA ILE A 458 -3.29 35.17 30.10
C ILE A 458 -4.13 34.17 29.31
N ILE A 459 -3.98 32.89 29.62
CA ILE A 459 -4.68 31.81 28.92
C ILE A 459 -5.69 31.14 29.86
N TYR A 460 -6.91 30.98 29.41
CA TYR A 460 -7.98 30.33 30.16
C TYR A 460 -8.14 28.88 29.70
N ILE A 461 -8.13 27.94 30.64
CA ILE A 461 -8.31 26.51 30.38
C ILE A 461 -9.45 25.98 31.26
N HIS A 462 -10.23 25.01 30.76
CA HIS A 462 -11.27 24.39 31.59
C HIS A 462 -10.68 23.36 32.57
N LYS A 463 -11.51 22.88 33.50
CA LYS A 463 -11.08 22.02 34.60
C LYS A 463 -10.46 20.67 34.15
N ASP A 464 -10.81 20.16 32.97
CA ASP A 464 -10.39 18.84 32.50
C ASP A 464 -9.16 18.87 31.56
N VAL A 465 -8.64 20.07 31.20
CA VAL A 465 -7.41 20.18 30.40
C VAL A 465 -6.23 19.52 31.13
N SER A 466 -5.50 18.64 30.44
CA SER A 466 -4.40 17.89 31.04
C SER A 466 -3.28 18.79 31.55
N ARG A 467 -2.61 18.36 32.63
CA ARG A 467 -1.48 19.09 33.21
C ARG A 467 -0.34 19.29 32.21
N GLY A 468 -0.13 18.34 31.30
CA GLY A 468 0.89 18.46 30.25
C GLY A 468 0.63 19.63 29.29
N ARG A 469 -0.64 19.84 28.90
CA ARG A 469 -1.04 20.97 28.04
C ARG A 469 -0.93 22.32 28.77
N GLU A 470 -1.31 22.37 30.04
CA GLU A 470 -1.12 23.55 30.90
C GLU A 470 0.37 23.93 31.03
N GLU A 471 1.24 22.96 31.34
CA GLU A 471 2.68 23.18 31.46
C GLU A 471 3.30 23.63 30.13
N ALA A 472 2.81 23.13 28.99
CA ALA A 472 3.28 23.55 27.67
C ALA A 472 3.00 25.03 27.37
N ILE A 473 1.90 25.59 27.88
CA ILE A 473 1.56 27.01 27.77
C ILE A 473 2.45 27.84 28.72
N HIS A 474 2.61 27.40 29.97
CA HIS A 474 3.45 28.08 30.97
C HIS A 474 4.92 28.20 30.57
N ARG A 475 5.47 27.28 29.77
CA ARG A 475 6.84 27.37 29.24
C ARG A 475 7.10 28.64 28.41
N PHE A 476 6.04 29.27 27.92
CA PHE A 476 6.13 30.54 27.20
C PHE A 476 5.91 31.76 28.11
N GLY A 477 5.79 31.59 29.42
CA GLY A 477 5.66 32.70 30.37
C GLY A 477 4.27 33.32 30.44
N ALA A 478 3.26 32.67 29.87
CA ALA A 478 1.86 33.06 30.04
C ALA A 478 1.35 32.65 31.43
N ASP A 479 0.50 33.49 32.00
CA ASP A 479 -0.32 33.13 33.15
C ASP A 479 -1.44 32.22 32.66
N VAL A 480 -1.68 31.10 33.34
CA VAL A 480 -2.74 30.16 32.99
C VAL A 480 -3.77 30.14 34.11
N LEU A 481 -5.02 30.41 33.76
CA LEU A 481 -6.16 30.44 34.67
C LEU A 481 -7.08 29.27 34.38
N ARG A 482 -7.18 28.37 35.35
CA ARG A 482 -8.07 27.22 35.26
C ARG A 482 -9.46 27.62 35.77
N VAL A 483 -10.45 27.52 34.88
CA VAL A 483 -11.85 27.82 35.17
C VAL A 483 -12.56 26.55 35.65
N ASP A 484 -13.27 26.65 36.77
CA ASP A 484 -14.12 25.57 37.30
C ASP A 484 -15.42 25.48 36.49
N GLY A 485 -15.30 24.94 35.28
CA GLY A 485 -16.36 24.89 34.27
C GLY A 485 -15.91 24.09 33.03
N ASN A 486 -16.67 24.18 31.95
CA ASN A 486 -16.33 23.60 30.65
C ASN A 486 -15.59 24.61 29.74
N TYR A 487 -15.35 24.24 28.48
CA TYR A 487 -14.70 25.11 27.50
C TYR A 487 -15.46 26.43 27.32
N ASP A 488 -16.78 26.39 27.14
CA ASP A 488 -17.60 27.59 26.95
C ASP A 488 -17.58 28.52 28.16
N ASP A 489 -17.54 27.97 29.38
CA ASP A 489 -17.34 28.76 30.60
C ASP A 489 -15.99 29.49 30.59
N SER A 490 -14.95 28.84 30.09
CA SER A 490 -13.62 29.43 29.94
C SER A 490 -13.60 30.55 28.92
N VAL A 491 -14.30 30.39 27.79
CA VAL A 491 -14.51 31.44 26.78
C VAL A 491 -15.23 32.64 27.38
N ARG A 492 -16.34 32.42 28.10
CA ARG A 492 -17.11 33.48 28.77
C ARG A 492 -16.29 34.23 29.81
N GLN A 493 -15.52 33.51 30.63
CA GLN A 493 -14.66 34.12 31.63
C GLN A 493 -13.54 34.95 30.99
N ALA A 494 -12.89 34.43 29.93
CA ALA A 494 -11.85 35.17 29.22
C ALA A 494 -12.37 36.47 28.61
N ALA A 495 -13.58 36.45 28.04
CA ALA A 495 -14.24 37.64 27.49
C ALA A 495 -14.62 38.66 28.57
N ALA A 496 -15.23 38.21 29.68
CA ALA A 496 -15.60 39.07 30.79
C ALA A 496 -14.37 39.75 31.42
N ASP A 497 -13.30 38.98 31.63
CA ASP A 497 -12.05 39.52 32.16
C ASP A 497 -11.33 40.44 31.17
N ALA A 498 -11.46 40.18 29.87
CA ALA A 498 -10.94 41.06 28.84
C ALA A 498 -11.61 42.43 28.88
N GLU A 499 -12.95 42.47 28.97
CA GLU A 499 -13.71 43.71 29.11
C GLU A 499 -13.37 44.43 30.43
N GLN A 500 -13.34 43.69 31.54
CA GLN A 500 -13.09 44.26 32.87
C GLN A 500 -11.67 44.85 33.01
N HIS A 501 -10.66 44.20 32.43
CA HIS A 501 -9.25 44.57 32.64
C HIS A 501 -8.59 45.19 31.40
N GLY A 502 -9.36 45.48 30.34
CA GLY A 502 -8.84 46.05 29.09
C GLY A 502 -7.86 45.12 28.37
N ARG A 503 -8.07 43.81 28.43
CA ARG A 503 -7.27 42.81 27.70
C ARG A 503 -7.86 42.61 26.31
N ILE A 504 -7.06 42.09 25.39
CA ILE A 504 -7.52 41.86 24.02
C ILE A 504 -7.65 40.36 23.80
N VAL A 505 -8.86 39.92 23.42
CA VAL A 505 -9.13 38.53 23.09
C VAL A 505 -8.46 38.21 21.75
N VAL A 506 -7.71 37.10 21.68
CA VAL A 506 -7.12 36.54 20.47
C VAL A 506 -7.72 35.17 20.21
N SER A 507 -8.82 35.12 19.47
CA SER A 507 -9.55 33.88 19.16
C SER A 507 -9.28 33.42 17.72
N ASP A 508 -9.29 32.11 17.50
CA ASP A 508 -9.25 31.48 16.17
C ASP A 508 -10.64 31.19 15.59
N THR A 509 -11.70 31.69 16.24
CA THR A 509 -13.08 31.68 15.73
C THR A 509 -13.66 33.10 15.68
N SER A 510 -14.61 33.32 14.76
CA SER A 510 -15.28 34.60 14.53
C SER A 510 -16.78 34.53 14.80
N TYR A 511 -17.34 35.66 15.22
CA TYR A 511 -18.76 35.86 15.50
C TYR A 511 -19.17 37.29 15.14
N PRO A 512 -20.48 37.62 15.08
CA PRO A 512 -20.91 38.95 14.67
C PRO A 512 -20.26 40.06 15.50
N GLY A 513 -19.54 40.97 14.83
CA GLY A 513 -18.79 42.06 15.46
C GLY A 513 -17.34 41.72 15.86
N TYR A 514 -16.86 40.50 15.62
CA TYR A 514 -15.49 40.08 15.91
C TYR A 514 -14.94 39.21 14.77
N VAL A 515 -14.29 39.86 13.80
CA VAL A 515 -13.80 39.21 12.56
C VAL A 515 -12.34 39.53 12.23
N ASP A 516 -11.82 40.67 12.69
CA ASP A 516 -10.49 41.16 12.26
C ASP A 516 -9.35 40.26 12.76
N ILE A 517 -9.31 39.98 14.07
CA ILE A 517 -8.30 39.10 14.67
C ILE A 517 -8.40 37.66 14.13
N PRO A 518 -9.60 37.04 14.04
CA PRO A 518 -9.74 35.75 13.38
C PRO A 518 -9.27 35.75 11.92
N ALA A 519 -9.44 36.85 11.19
CA ALA A 519 -8.94 36.99 9.83
C ALA A 519 -7.40 37.01 9.79
N ASP A 520 -6.72 37.67 10.75
CA ASP A 520 -5.27 37.56 10.90
C ASP A 520 -4.84 36.11 11.18
N VAL A 521 -5.50 35.44 12.13
CA VAL A 521 -5.20 34.04 12.46
C VAL A 521 -5.30 33.14 11.23
N MET A 522 -6.39 33.27 10.47
CA MET A 522 -6.61 32.49 9.26
C MET A 522 -5.62 32.86 8.13
N ARG A 523 -5.27 34.15 7.96
CA ARG A 523 -4.23 34.56 7.00
C ARG A 523 -2.89 33.91 7.32
N GLY A 524 -2.51 33.84 8.59
CA GLY A 524 -1.31 33.12 9.01
C GLY A 524 -1.31 31.64 8.60
N TYR A 525 -2.48 30.98 8.63
CA TYR A 525 -2.60 29.59 8.17
C TYR A 525 -2.40 29.41 6.65
N THR A 526 -2.50 30.47 5.84
CA THR A 526 -2.28 30.34 4.39
C THR A 526 -0.84 29.98 4.02
N VAL A 527 0.11 30.24 4.93
CA VAL A 527 1.53 29.88 4.76
C VAL A 527 1.72 28.39 4.50
N LEU A 528 0.95 27.51 5.14
CA LEU A 528 1.08 26.08 4.92
C LEU A 528 0.77 25.69 3.47
N ALA A 529 -0.24 26.32 2.87
CA ALA A 529 -0.63 26.07 1.49
C ALA A 529 0.45 26.55 0.52
N ASP A 530 0.99 27.74 0.74
CA ASP A 530 2.10 28.27 -0.07
C ASP A 530 3.32 27.35 0.01
N GLU A 531 3.75 26.98 1.22
CA GLU A 531 4.90 26.09 1.39
C GLU A 531 4.69 24.74 0.73
N ALA A 532 3.52 24.11 0.92
CA ALA A 532 3.24 22.81 0.33
C ALA A 532 3.25 22.86 -1.19
N LEU A 533 2.65 23.90 -1.80
CA LEU A 533 2.64 24.07 -3.25
C LEU A 533 4.03 24.36 -3.81
N ASP A 534 4.83 25.19 -3.12
CA ASP A 534 6.21 25.48 -3.51
C ASP A 534 7.09 24.21 -3.45
N GLN A 535 6.92 23.37 -2.43
CA GLN A 535 7.65 22.10 -2.28
C GLN A 535 7.24 21.05 -3.32
N LEU A 536 5.97 21.04 -3.74
CA LEU A 536 5.49 20.12 -4.77
C LEU A 536 5.92 20.56 -6.18
N GLY A 537 6.15 21.85 -6.40
CA GLY A 537 6.56 22.41 -7.69
C GLY A 537 5.54 22.07 -8.79
N GLU A 538 5.98 21.37 -9.84
CA GLU A 538 5.11 20.97 -10.96
C GLU A 538 4.11 19.84 -10.60
N GLN A 539 4.25 19.21 -9.44
CA GLN A 539 3.37 18.11 -9.00
C GLN A 539 2.07 18.65 -8.41
N VAL A 540 1.17 19.10 -9.28
CA VAL A 540 -0.12 19.68 -8.85
C VAL A 540 -1.04 18.60 -8.25
N PRO A 541 -1.55 18.77 -7.02
CA PRO A 541 -2.51 17.83 -6.42
C PRO A 541 -3.85 17.87 -7.15
N THR A 542 -4.49 16.71 -7.33
CA THR A 542 -5.87 16.64 -7.81
C THR A 542 -6.87 16.70 -6.65
N HIS A 543 -6.45 16.29 -5.45
CA HIS A 543 -7.29 16.29 -4.25
C HIS A 543 -6.55 16.84 -3.04
N VAL A 544 -7.30 17.46 -2.13
CA VAL A 544 -6.81 17.95 -0.85
C VAL A 544 -7.83 17.59 0.23
N PHE A 545 -7.39 16.85 1.26
CA PHE A 545 -8.23 16.51 2.40
C PHE A 545 -7.81 17.30 3.62
N LEU A 546 -8.76 18.02 4.22
CA LEU A 546 -8.54 18.97 5.30
C LEU A 546 -9.43 18.63 6.49
N GLN A 547 -8.86 18.49 7.67
CA GLN A 547 -9.61 18.31 8.90
C GLN A 547 -10.33 19.60 9.33
N GLY A 548 -11.55 19.47 9.84
CA GLY A 548 -12.42 20.58 10.26
C GLY A 548 -12.66 20.60 11.78
N GLY A 549 -12.53 21.79 12.38
CA GLY A 549 -13.04 22.13 13.72
C GLY A 549 -13.99 23.32 13.57
N VAL A 550 -13.64 24.50 14.10
CA VAL A 550 -14.35 25.76 13.78
C VAL A 550 -14.22 26.20 12.30
N GLY A 551 -13.41 25.50 11.50
CA GLY A 551 -13.28 25.70 10.04
C GLY A 551 -12.20 26.67 9.58
N GLY A 552 -11.62 27.50 10.46
CA GLY A 552 -10.65 28.54 10.07
C GLY A 552 -9.42 28.00 9.31
N PHE A 553 -8.86 26.87 9.76
CA PHE A 553 -7.77 26.18 9.07
C PHE A 553 -8.20 25.71 7.67
N ALA A 554 -9.26 24.90 7.57
CA ALA A 554 -9.70 24.33 6.30
C ALA A 554 -10.07 25.44 5.29
N ALA A 555 -10.73 26.51 5.76
CA ALA A 555 -11.09 27.67 4.97
C ALA A 555 -9.87 28.39 4.39
N ALA A 556 -8.86 28.68 5.22
CA ALA A 556 -7.66 29.39 4.80
C ALA A 556 -6.86 28.60 3.76
N ILE A 557 -6.67 27.29 3.98
CA ILE A 557 -5.97 26.42 3.04
C ILE A 557 -6.75 26.29 1.74
N ALA A 558 -8.08 26.05 1.81
CA ALA A 558 -8.91 25.93 0.61
C ALA A 558 -8.87 27.22 -0.23
N ALA A 559 -9.05 28.37 0.41
CA ALA A 559 -8.97 29.68 -0.22
C ALA A 559 -7.61 29.89 -0.92
N ARG A 560 -6.51 29.59 -0.24
CA ARG A 560 -5.17 29.80 -0.80
C ARG A 560 -4.83 28.82 -1.93
N ILE A 561 -5.26 27.56 -1.83
CA ILE A 561 -5.09 26.59 -2.91
C ILE A 561 -5.86 27.01 -4.16
N ARG A 562 -7.07 27.55 -4.00
CA ARG A 562 -7.90 28.05 -5.11
C ARG A 562 -7.27 29.26 -5.80
N ASP A 563 -6.67 30.15 -5.02
CA ASP A 563 -5.95 31.32 -5.52
C ASP A 563 -4.67 30.91 -6.29
N ARG A 564 -3.82 30.08 -5.67
CA ARG A 564 -2.52 29.64 -6.23
C ARG A 564 -2.65 28.69 -7.43
N LEU A 565 -3.72 27.90 -7.49
CA LEU A 565 -3.97 26.89 -8.53
C LEU A 565 -5.24 27.20 -9.32
N SER A 566 -5.50 28.48 -9.63
CA SER A 566 -6.70 28.94 -10.33
C SER A 566 -6.95 28.26 -11.68
N ASP A 567 -5.87 27.85 -12.35
CA ASP A 567 -5.91 27.19 -13.67
C ASP A 567 -6.02 25.66 -13.59
N HIS A 568 -6.13 25.11 -12.38
CA HIS A 568 -6.21 23.67 -12.14
C HIS A 568 -7.50 23.28 -11.42
N VAL A 569 -8.00 22.09 -11.74
CA VAL A 569 -9.13 21.49 -11.03
C VAL A 569 -8.58 20.70 -9.85
N VAL A 570 -8.73 21.26 -8.65
CA VAL A 570 -8.39 20.60 -7.39
C VAL A 570 -9.67 20.34 -6.62
N ARG A 571 -9.90 19.09 -6.21
CA ARG A 571 -11.05 18.73 -5.38
C ARG A 571 -10.71 18.83 -3.90
N ILE A 572 -11.45 19.62 -3.14
CA ILE A 572 -11.16 19.91 -1.73
C ILE A 572 -12.24 19.32 -0.84
N VAL A 573 -11.82 18.43 0.05
CA VAL A 573 -12.71 17.67 0.96
C VAL A 573 -12.41 18.07 2.40
N VAL A 574 -13.43 18.49 3.14
CA VAL A 574 -13.33 18.73 4.59
C VAL A 574 -13.80 17.51 5.36
N VAL A 575 -13.03 17.10 6.38
CA VAL A 575 -13.27 15.91 7.19
C VAL A 575 -13.43 16.30 8.66
N GLU A 576 -14.56 15.96 9.28
CA GLU A 576 -14.83 16.23 10.69
C GLU A 576 -15.05 14.94 11.50
N PRO A 577 -14.80 14.96 12.82
CA PRO A 577 -15.32 13.93 13.73
C PRO A 577 -16.85 13.86 13.65
N GLU A 578 -17.41 12.65 13.65
CA GLU A 578 -18.87 12.44 13.63
C GLU A 578 -19.61 13.20 14.73
N ASN A 579 -19.04 13.26 15.94
CA ASN A 579 -19.65 13.90 17.11
C ASN A 579 -19.56 15.43 17.11
N ALA A 580 -18.68 16.03 16.29
CA ALA A 580 -18.46 17.48 16.27
C ALA A 580 -18.37 18.03 14.84
N ALA A 581 -19.37 17.66 14.01
CA ALA A 581 -19.40 17.93 12.58
C ALA A 581 -20.12 19.24 12.20
N CYS A 582 -19.73 20.36 12.81
CA CYS A 582 -20.44 21.63 12.63
C CYS A 582 -20.35 22.20 11.20
N ILE A 583 -19.24 21.98 10.49
CA ILE A 583 -19.09 22.40 9.09
C ILE A 583 -19.99 21.55 8.19
N PHE A 584 -20.05 20.23 8.42
CA PHE A 584 -20.89 19.30 7.68
C PHE A 584 -22.36 19.74 7.71
N GLU A 585 -22.91 19.93 8.91
CA GLU A 585 -24.31 20.36 9.08
C GLU A 585 -24.54 21.74 8.44
N SER A 586 -23.58 22.66 8.60
CA SER A 586 -23.68 24.00 8.05
C SER A 586 -23.67 24.03 6.52
N ILE A 587 -22.83 23.20 5.88
CA ILE A 587 -22.74 23.10 4.41
C ILE A 587 -23.93 22.36 3.83
N GLU A 588 -24.43 21.31 4.49
CA GLU A 588 -25.63 20.59 4.04
C GLU A 588 -26.85 21.53 3.97
N ILE A 589 -26.99 22.38 4.99
CA ILE A 589 -28.12 23.31 5.14
C ILE A 589 -27.88 24.63 4.37
N GLY A 590 -26.64 25.09 4.25
CA GLY A 590 -26.24 26.32 3.54
C GLY A 590 -26.16 27.58 4.40
N LYS A 591 -26.16 27.43 5.73
CA LYS A 591 -25.97 28.50 6.72
C LYS A 591 -25.29 27.92 7.97
N PRO A 592 -24.62 28.73 8.82
CA PRO A 592 -24.05 28.24 10.07
C PRO A 592 -25.09 27.54 10.94
N VAL A 593 -24.77 26.32 11.39
CA VAL A 593 -25.58 25.49 12.28
C VAL A 593 -24.72 25.00 13.44
N ALA A 594 -25.25 25.17 14.65
CA ALA A 594 -24.64 24.66 15.86
C ALA A 594 -25.00 23.17 16.04
N VAL A 595 -23.98 22.34 16.25
CA VAL A 595 -24.13 20.97 16.73
C VAL A 595 -24.23 21.01 18.25
N THR A 596 -25.27 20.39 18.78
CA THR A 596 -25.54 20.33 20.22
C THR A 596 -25.53 18.89 20.68
N GLY A 597 -25.13 18.65 21.93
CA GLY A 597 -25.03 17.30 22.48
C GLY A 597 -23.63 17.01 23.02
N ASP A 598 -23.25 15.74 23.01
CA ASP A 598 -21.92 15.28 23.39
C ASP A 598 -20.96 15.44 22.19
N LEU A 599 -20.01 16.36 22.31
CA LEU A 599 -19.01 16.68 21.30
C LEU A 599 -17.68 15.97 21.54
N GLU A 600 -17.62 15.02 22.49
CA GLU A 600 -16.40 14.30 22.82
C GLU A 600 -15.88 13.51 21.61
N THR A 601 -14.59 13.72 21.31
CA THR A 601 -13.84 13.03 20.28
C THR A 601 -12.36 12.94 20.69
N VAL A 602 -11.71 11.85 20.32
CA VAL A 602 -10.26 11.67 20.42
C VAL A 602 -9.51 12.75 19.63
N MET A 603 -10.11 13.27 18.55
CA MET A 603 -9.56 14.37 17.75
C MET A 603 -9.79 15.73 18.42
N ALA A 604 -9.24 15.93 19.63
CA ALA A 604 -9.52 17.08 20.50
C ALA A 604 -9.42 18.46 19.82
N GLY A 605 -8.48 18.65 18.88
CA GLY A 605 -8.35 19.91 18.14
C GLY A 605 -9.50 20.21 17.16
N LEU A 606 -10.41 19.26 16.96
CA LEU A 606 -11.56 19.33 16.06
C LEU A 606 -12.92 19.30 16.81
N SER A 607 -12.91 19.20 18.15
CA SER A 607 -14.14 19.18 18.95
C SER A 607 -14.74 20.58 19.02
N CYS A 608 -15.61 20.92 18.06
CA CYS A 608 -16.23 22.24 17.95
C CYS A 608 -17.74 22.11 17.64
N GLY A 609 -18.57 22.87 18.35
CA GLY A 609 -20.02 22.88 18.14
C GLY A 609 -20.49 23.86 17.06
N GLU A 610 -19.73 24.93 16.80
CA GLU A 610 -20.12 26.01 15.88
C GLU A 610 -18.99 26.36 14.90
N VAL A 611 -19.37 26.55 13.63
CA VAL A 611 -18.46 27.02 12.59
C VAL A 611 -18.24 28.53 12.73
N SER A 612 -16.99 28.96 12.59
CA SER A 612 -16.61 30.38 12.53
C SER A 612 -17.31 31.06 11.35
N ILE A 613 -17.97 32.21 11.56
CA ILE A 613 -18.75 32.87 10.50
C ILE A 613 -17.88 33.23 9.29
N LEU A 614 -16.65 33.69 9.53
CA LEU A 614 -15.68 34.03 8.49
C LEU A 614 -15.21 32.78 7.73
N ALA A 615 -15.01 31.67 8.44
CA ALA A 615 -14.62 30.42 7.83
C ALA A 615 -15.76 29.84 6.98
N PHE A 616 -17.00 29.92 7.46
CA PHE A 616 -18.17 29.40 6.74
C PHE A 616 -18.35 30.06 5.37
N GLU A 617 -18.22 31.39 5.28
CA GLU A 617 -18.34 32.10 4.00
C GLU A 617 -17.32 31.60 2.97
N LEU A 618 -16.08 31.36 3.39
CA LEU A 618 -15.07 30.75 2.50
C LEU A 618 -15.37 29.29 2.19
N LEU A 619 -15.66 28.47 3.20
CA LEU A 619 -15.88 27.03 3.02
C LEU A 619 -17.02 26.78 2.04
N LYS A 620 -18.13 27.50 2.21
CA LYS A 620 -19.32 27.42 1.37
C LYS A 620 -18.99 27.59 -0.11
N ASP A 621 -18.10 28.51 -0.46
CA ASP A 621 -17.75 28.78 -1.85
C ASP A 621 -16.58 27.93 -2.36
N GLN A 622 -15.63 27.56 -1.48
CA GLN A 622 -14.33 27.04 -1.89
C GLN A 622 -14.17 25.51 -1.81
N VAL A 623 -14.95 24.80 -0.98
CA VAL A 623 -14.82 23.33 -0.79
C VAL A 623 -15.82 22.57 -1.63
N ASP A 624 -15.43 21.40 -2.15
CA ASP A 624 -16.28 20.58 -3.01
C ASP A 624 -17.09 19.56 -2.20
N ASP A 625 -16.54 19.06 -1.09
CA ASP A 625 -17.17 18.03 -0.27
C ASP A 625 -16.91 18.26 1.21
N VAL A 626 -17.87 17.77 2.01
CA VAL A 626 -17.73 17.62 3.46
C VAL A 626 -18.07 16.18 3.83
N MET A 627 -17.32 15.61 4.77
CA MET A 627 -17.58 14.26 5.27
C MET A 627 -17.28 14.14 6.76
N THR A 628 -17.90 13.16 7.41
CA THR A 628 -17.63 12.81 8.80
C THR A 628 -16.94 11.46 8.92
N VAL A 629 -16.07 11.31 9.92
CA VAL A 629 -15.42 10.04 10.26
C VAL A 629 -15.52 9.77 11.76
N PRO A 630 -15.68 8.51 12.19
CA PRO A 630 -15.61 8.16 13.60
C PRO A 630 -14.16 8.09 14.08
N ASP A 631 -13.94 8.29 15.37
CA ASP A 631 -12.62 8.29 16.01
C ASP A 631 -11.81 7.01 15.77
N SER A 632 -12.49 5.88 15.60
CA SER A 632 -11.85 4.60 15.32
C SER A 632 -10.99 4.63 14.05
N LEU A 633 -11.36 5.45 13.05
CA LEU A 633 -10.57 5.65 11.83
C LEU A 633 -9.35 6.53 12.07
N SER A 634 -9.49 7.60 12.88
CA SER A 634 -8.34 8.43 13.28
C SER A 634 -7.30 7.59 14.03
N VAL A 635 -7.74 6.82 15.03
CA VAL A 635 -6.86 5.89 15.79
C VAL A 635 -6.14 4.89 14.87
N ALA A 636 -6.84 4.34 13.88
CA ALA A 636 -6.23 3.44 12.91
C ALA A 636 -5.18 4.15 12.04
N CYS A 637 -5.45 5.36 11.58
CA CYS A 637 -4.52 6.17 10.79
C CYS A 637 -3.28 6.59 11.57
N MET A 638 -3.41 6.96 12.85
CA MET A 638 -2.25 7.23 13.72
C MET A 638 -1.32 6.02 13.78
N ARG A 639 -1.88 4.81 13.95
CA ARG A 639 -1.12 3.55 13.98
C ARG A 639 -0.49 3.22 12.63
N LEU A 640 -1.17 3.50 11.52
CA LEU A 640 -0.63 3.30 10.17
C LEU A 640 0.59 4.19 9.92
N LEU A 641 0.49 5.48 10.23
CA LEU A 641 1.62 6.40 10.08
C LEU A 641 2.78 6.06 11.01
N ALA A 642 2.51 5.72 12.28
CA ALA A 642 3.54 5.34 13.23
C ALA A 642 4.27 4.03 12.87
N LYS A 643 3.62 3.12 12.13
CA LYS A 643 4.22 1.87 11.68
C LYS A 643 5.00 2.01 10.37
N GLY A 644 4.57 2.92 9.50
CA GLY A 644 4.95 2.91 8.09
C GLY A 644 4.24 1.80 7.31
N VAL A 645 3.95 2.04 6.04
CA VAL A 645 3.25 1.10 5.15
C VAL A 645 4.11 0.85 3.93
N GLN A 646 4.42 -0.43 3.67
CA GLN A 646 5.20 -0.86 2.49
C GLN A 646 6.48 -0.04 2.24
N GLY A 647 7.26 0.23 3.30
CA GLY A 647 8.53 0.98 3.18
C GLY A 647 8.41 2.48 3.42
N ASP A 648 7.20 3.02 3.61
CA ASP A 648 7.04 4.41 4.05
C ASP A 648 7.70 4.65 5.41
N ARG A 649 8.31 5.82 5.57
CA ARG A 649 8.93 6.26 6.81
C ARG A 649 7.87 6.35 7.94
N PRO A 650 8.13 5.79 9.13
CA PRO A 650 7.30 6.02 10.31
C PRO A 650 7.17 7.52 10.66
N LEU A 651 5.95 7.98 10.96
CA LEU A 651 5.66 9.38 11.30
C LEU A 651 4.87 9.49 12.61
N VAL A 652 5.22 10.50 13.41
CA VAL A 652 4.47 10.88 14.61
C VAL A 652 3.41 11.91 14.23
N ALA A 653 2.15 11.47 14.16
CA ALA A 653 1.00 12.33 13.89
C ALA A 653 -0.01 12.25 15.05
N GLY A 654 -0.43 13.41 15.56
CA GLY A 654 -1.47 13.49 16.60
C GLY A 654 -2.86 13.11 16.10
N GLU A 655 -3.81 13.06 17.03
CA GLU A 655 -5.17 12.60 16.79
C GLU A 655 -5.89 13.45 15.73
N SER A 656 -5.76 14.78 15.80
CA SER A 656 -6.37 15.68 14.83
C SER A 656 -5.57 15.78 13.52
N ALA A 657 -4.32 15.31 13.50
CA ALA A 657 -3.43 15.41 12.34
C ALA A 657 -3.72 14.38 11.24
N VAL A 658 -4.52 13.36 11.55
CA VAL A 658 -4.83 12.25 10.62
C VAL A 658 -6.26 12.27 10.10
N GLY A 659 -7.08 13.28 10.45
CA GLY A 659 -8.47 13.37 10.00
C GLY A 659 -8.61 13.33 8.48
N GLY A 660 -7.81 14.13 7.76
CA GLY A 660 -7.77 14.10 6.29
C GLY A 660 -7.35 12.74 5.72
N LEU A 661 -6.38 12.06 6.36
CA LEU A 661 -5.95 10.72 5.96
C LEU A 661 -7.06 9.68 6.15
N ALA A 662 -7.76 9.74 7.28
CA ALA A 662 -8.90 8.86 7.59
C ALA A 662 -10.01 9.03 6.54
N GLY A 663 -10.34 10.28 6.19
CA GLY A 663 -11.30 10.58 5.13
C GLY A 663 -10.88 10.01 3.76
N LEU A 664 -9.63 10.25 3.34
CA LEU A 664 -9.10 9.74 2.08
C LEU A 664 -9.18 8.20 1.99
N LEU A 665 -8.62 7.51 2.99
CA LEU A 665 -8.54 6.06 2.96
C LEU A 665 -9.93 5.41 3.04
N PHE A 666 -10.83 5.96 3.86
CA PHE A 666 -12.22 5.49 3.91
C PHE A 666 -12.93 5.70 2.58
N ALA A 667 -12.87 6.92 2.04
CA ALA A 667 -13.52 7.26 0.78
C ALA A 667 -12.99 6.40 -0.39
N ARG A 668 -11.69 6.12 -0.44
CA ARG A 668 -11.10 5.31 -1.50
C ARG A 668 -11.48 3.83 -1.44
N GLN A 669 -11.65 3.28 -0.23
CA GLN A 669 -12.11 1.91 0.00
C GLN A 669 -13.62 1.74 -0.16
N ASN A 670 -14.39 2.82 -0.05
CA ASN A 670 -15.83 2.83 -0.29
C ASN A 670 -16.11 3.18 -1.75
N ARG A 671 -16.67 2.25 -2.52
CA ARG A 671 -16.91 2.45 -3.96
C ARG A 671 -17.80 3.65 -4.29
N GLU A 672 -18.81 3.93 -3.48
CA GLU A 672 -19.74 5.03 -3.72
C GLU A 672 -19.06 6.38 -3.48
N LEU A 673 -18.32 6.51 -2.38
CA LEU A 673 -17.55 7.72 -2.07
C LEU A 673 -16.42 7.95 -3.06
N ALA A 674 -15.70 6.89 -3.46
CA ALA A 674 -14.65 6.99 -4.46
C ALA A 674 -15.18 7.55 -5.79
N VAL A 675 -16.37 7.11 -6.22
CA VAL A 675 -17.03 7.65 -7.41
C VAL A 675 -17.53 9.08 -7.18
N ALA A 676 -18.16 9.36 -6.04
CA ALA A 676 -18.68 10.69 -5.74
C ALA A 676 -17.60 11.76 -5.66
N MET A 677 -16.41 11.39 -5.19
CA MET A 677 -15.24 12.25 -5.03
C MET A 677 -14.25 12.16 -6.20
N ASP A 678 -14.50 11.37 -7.25
CA ASP A 678 -13.56 11.17 -8.37
C ASP A 678 -12.16 10.67 -7.94
N LEU A 679 -12.13 9.78 -6.94
CA LEU A 679 -10.91 9.12 -6.46
C LEU A 679 -10.58 7.90 -7.31
N SER A 680 -9.39 7.88 -7.89
CA SER A 680 -8.90 6.80 -8.75
C SER A 680 -7.40 6.56 -8.56
N GLU A 681 -6.87 5.57 -9.29
CA GLU A 681 -5.43 5.31 -9.37
C GLU A 681 -4.61 6.45 -9.98
N SER A 682 -5.26 7.45 -10.59
CA SER A 682 -4.62 8.66 -11.10
C SER A 682 -4.63 9.84 -10.12
N SER A 683 -5.33 9.70 -8.99
CA SER A 683 -5.49 10.77 -8.00
C SER A 683 -4.16 11.06 -7.29
N ARG A 684 -3.84 12.34 -7.12
CA ARG A 684 -2.68 12.84 -6.39
C ARG A 684 -3.18 13.69 -5.24
N VAL A 685 -2.90 13.27 -4.01
CA VAL A 685 -3.59 13.78 -2.81
C VAL A 685 -2.62 14.48 -1.88
N LEU A 686 -2.94 15.72 -1.53
CA LEU A 686 -2.27 16.46 -0.47
C LEU A 686 -3.05 16.34 0.85
N LEU A 687 -2.33 15.98 1.91
CA LEU A 687 -2.79 15.89 3.29
C LEU A 687 -1.97 16.86 4.15
N ILE A 688 -2.59 17.41 5.19
CA ILE A 688 -1.91 18.29 6.15
C ILE A 688 -1.95 17.65 7.54
N GLY A 689 -0.77 17.31 8.06
CA GLY A 689 -0.55 16.88 9.42
C GLY A 689 -0.47 18.07 10.36
N THR A 690 -1.58 18.44 10.98
CA THR A 690 -1.69 19.68 11.78
C THR A 690 -0.90 19.67 13.08
N GLU A 691 -0.57 18.50 13.63
CA GLU A 691 0.12 18.38 14.92
C GLU A 691 0.88 17.05 15.09
N GLY A 692 1.90 17.08 15.94
CA GLY A 692 2.57 15.87 16.43
C GLY A 692 1.85 15.28 17.63
N ALA A 693 2.58 14.51 18.45
CA ALA A 693 2.08 13.99 19.72
C ALA A 693 2.02 15.11 20.78
N THR A 694 1.00 15.97 20.72
CA THR A 694 0.84 17.12 21.62
C THR A 694 0.58 16.71 23.07
N ASP A 695 0.03 15.51 23.28
CA ASP A 695 0.04 14.78 24.55
C ASP A 695 0.71 13.40 24.36
N PRO A 696 2.01 13.25 24.67
CA PRO A 696 2.74 12.00 24.47
C PRO A 696 2.15 10.80 25.21
N ALA A 697 1.46 11.01 26.33
CA ALA A 697 0.85 9.92 27.09
C ALA A 697 -0.39 9.37 26.36
N ILE A 698 -1.26 10.25 25.86
CA ILE A 698 -2.43 9.86 25.06
C ILE A 698 -1.96 9.21 23.75
N TYR A 699 -0.98 9.79 23.06
CA TYR A 699 -0.40 9.20 21.85
C TYR A 699 0.10 7.78 22.11
N THR A 700 0.87 7.58 23.18
CA THR A 700 1.43 6.26 23.54
C THR A 700 0.31 5.26 23.86
N GLN A 701 -0.77 5.70 24.53
CA GLN A 701 -1.93 4.86 24.81
C GLN A 701 -2.64 4.41 23.52
N ILE A 702 -2.75 5.30 22.52
CA ILE A 702 -3.41 5.00 21.25
C ILE A 702 -2.53 4.12 20.35
N VAL A 703 -1.27 4.51 20.16
CA VAL A 703 -0.34 3.90 19.19
C VAL A 703 0.36 2.67 19.76
N GLY A 704 0.55 2.60 21.08
CA GLY A 704 1.29 1.53 21.75
C GLY A 704 2.81 1.72 21.73
N SER A 705 3.31 2.88 21.32
CA SER A 705 4.73 3.24 21.30
C SER A 705 4.90 4.74 21.57
N THR A 706 6.01 5.10 22.22
CA THR A 706 6.31 6.51 22.54
C THR A 706 6.72 7.28 21.28
N PRO A 707 6.35 8.58 21.15
CA PRO A 707 6.78 9.41 20.02
C PRO A 707 8.29 9.40 19.77
N GLU A 708 9.09 9.40 20.83
CA GLU A 708 10.56 9.38 20.77
C GLU A 708 11.08 8.09 20.11
N HIS A 709 10.42 6.96 20.37
CA HIS A 709 10.80 5.68 19.78
C HIS A 709 10.50 5.65 18.27
N ILE A 710 9.35 6.18 17.84
CA ILE A 710 8.99 6.29 16.43
C ILE A 710 9.99 7.19 15.70
N ASN A 711 10.34 8.33 16.28
CA ASN A 711 11.33 9.25 15.70
C ASN A 711 12.74 8.62 15.61
N GLN A 712 13.14 7.79 16.58
CA GLN A 712 14.44 7.09 16.56
C GLN A 712 14.54 5.98 15.50
N GLN A 713 13.42 5.43 15.04
CA GLN A 713 13.41 4.47 13.93
C GLN A 713 13.72 5.13 12.57
N CYS A 714 13.85 6.46 12.54
CA CYS A 714 14.25 7.23 11.40
C CYS A 714 15.71 7.69 11.57
N PRO A 715 16.73 6.99 11.04
CA PRO A 715 18.06 7.58 10.94
C PRO A 715 17.98 8.80 10.00
N ASP A 716 18.53 9.93 10.46
CA ASP A 716 18.67 11.14 9.64
C ASP A 716 19.47 10.78 8.38
N SER A 717 18.84 10.94 7.21
CA SER A 717 19.48 10.82 5.89
C SER A 717 20.23 12.09 5.53
#